data_AF-A0A3B9MSY8-F1
#
_entry.id   AF-A0A3B9MSY8-F1
#
_cell.length_a   1.000
_cell.length_b   1.000
_cell.length_c   1.000
_cell.angle_alpha   90.00
_cell.angle_beta   90.00
_cell.angle_gamma   90.00
#
_symmetry.space_group_name_H-M   'P 1'
#
loop_
_entity.id
_entity.type
_entity.pdbx_description
1 polymer ?
#
loop_
_entity_poly.entity_id
_entity_poly.type
_entity_poly.pdbx_seq_one_letter_code
_entity_poly.pdbx_strand_id
1 'polypeptide(L)'
;MGNIRYKKIIACILAALLITGIMPHSFVTAYAESTDTGLDELNSSRANALVRDDGGENGEEVSENNAFFEDIIPENGYNALDHDAFLSARSFKGVQGRISNGCGHYFMNLFITDFAGPSPWEYEGKTYYFKSYAPMVNTVKSLNAKGITVSYEILLESTGRLCEPAARSGSGASSYYQINVSEPEIKKEWEAFFDYLAYHFSMNDCHIDNWILGNEVSMPREWNWGGSYDPDTIVNKYSESYMMLYKAVKRYTDKSRVSVCLGNTWNHTDNGKGVGTRDFLNKFDERVKAINGGPVIWCLSFHPYPAVMYETNIWGSSALAGRKLNPNTEDAEFVDAANLRIMTEYIKNHFGSEHRIMMTEMGSSAYMGQENQAACLAYTYYASKYNDMVDCFIYFDSSPEPPKLDFTLEGRAVKDVWEKIDEGNEADEVWIASYCLPVIGASNWGELIYGYNNEALVEGFVRRLYRQCLNREPDEEGLRYWKEKLVSKKITGANAGAGFFDSDEFKNSGLSDEDYVETLYKVMMGRASDNEGKAYWVKKLKEGVGRQGVYSGFAGSTEFKNICNSYGIDRGSYTPSEGRSKNPGLTQFIYRMYSKALNREAEVNGLNYWCDAVLNGQYSLDDMATRGFFESAEFLSRNLSDEDFVETAYNTFFDRPSDEAGKADWLNRMRNLGYTRMDVIRGFCGSEEFGNLKASFGL
;
A
#
# COMPACT_ATOMS: atom_id res chain seq x y z
N MET A 1 10.98 -37.57 48.83
CA MET A 1 11.75 -37.94 47.61
C MET A 1 10.99 -38.84 46.62
N GLY A 2 9.65 -38.90 46.63
CA GLY A 2 8.86 -39.63 45.61
C GLY A 2 8.00 -38.75 44.69
N ASN A 3 7.97 -37.42 44.88
CA ASN A 3 6.91 -36.58 44.30
C ASN A 3 7.40 -35.35 43.50
N ILE A 4 8.72 -35.20 43.31
CA ILE A 4 9.29 -34.06 42.56
C ILE A 4 9.29 -34.34 41.05
N ARG A 5 9.48 -35.60 40.63
CA ARG A 5 9.36 -35.99 39.21
C ARG A 5 7.90 -35.98 38.72
N TYR A 6 6.94 -36.39 39.54
CA TYR A 6 5.51 -36.34 39.18
C TYR A 6 4.98 -34.90 39.09
N LYS A 7 5.41 -34.00 39.99
CA LYS A 7 5.03 -32.58 39.95
C LYS A 7 5.61 -31.83 38.75
N LYS A 8 6.84 -32.14 38.32
CA LYS A 8 7.43 -31.55 37.11
C LYS A 8 6.78 -32.05 35.82
N ILE A 9 6.40 -33.32 35.74
CA ILE A 9 5.67 -33.88 34.58
C ILE A 9 4.28 -33.26 34.47
N ILE A 10 3.56 -33.08 35.59
CA ILE A 10 2.24 -32.42 35.60
C ILE A 10 2.36 -30.94 35.20
N ALA A 11 3.40 -30.22 35.65
CA ALA A 11 3.66 -28.84 35.24
C ALA A 11 3.97 -28.72 33.74
N CYS A 12 4.73 -29.66 33.16
CA CYS A 12 4.98 -29.70 31.73
C CYS A 12 3.75 -30.08 30.90
N ILE A 13 2.88 -30.97 31.39
CA ILE A 13 1.61 -31.32 30.74
C ILE A 13 0.63 -30.14 30.80
N LEU A 14 0.56 -29.41 31.91
CA LEU A 14 -0.25 -28.19 32.05
C LEU A 14 0.27 -27.05 31.17
N ALA A 15 1.59 -26.87 31.05
CA ALA A 15 2.20 -25.92 30.12
C ALA A 15 1.95 -26.30 28.65
N ALA A 16 2.00 -27.59 28.30
CA ALA A 16 1.67 -28.06 26.95
C ALA A 16 0.18 -27.87 26.62
N LEU A 17 -0.73 -28.12 27.58
CA LEU A 17 -2.18 -27.90 27.41
C LEU A 17 -2.55 -26.40 27.33
N LEU A 18 -1.75 -25.52 27.95
CA LEU A 18 -1.80 -24.05 27.80
C LEU A 18 -1.38 -23.60 26.40
N ILE A 19 -0.37 -24.26 25.81
CA ILE A 19 0.13 -23.96 24.45
C ILE A 19 -0.81 -24.50 23.36
N THR A 20 -1.57 -25.57 23.64
CA THR A 20 -2.52 -26.17 22.68
C THR A 20 -3.98 -25.74 22.85
N GLY A 21 -4.29 -24.85 23.81
CA GLY A 21 -5.62 -24.25 23.98
C GLY A 21 -6.74 -25.17 24.48
N ILE A 22 -6.42 -26.29 25.14
CA ILE A 22 -7.42 -27.31 25.54
C ILE A 22 -8.06 -27.00 26.92
N MET A 23 -7.52 -26.07 27.71
CA MET A 23 -8.12 -25.63 28.99
C MET A 23 -8.08 -24.11 29.22
N PRO A 24 -9.09 -23.52 29.89
CA PRO A 24 -9.11 -22.09 30.21
C PRO A 24 -8.15 -21.71 31.36
N HIS A 25 -7.56 -20.52 31.25
CA HIS A 25 -6.59 -19.92 32.17
C HIS A 25 -7.07 -19.86 33.64
N SER A 26 -8.38 -19.75 33.88
CA SER A 26 -8.99 -19.62 35.21
C SER A 26 -8.89 -20.88 36.08
N PHE A 27 -8.77 -22.07 35.47
CA PHE A 27 -8.60 -23.32 36.21
C PHE A 27 -7.17 -23.50 36.74
N VAL A 28 -6.19 -22.91 36.06
CA VAL A 28 -4.76 -23.01 36.41
C VAL A 28 -4.42 -22.06 37.56
N THR A 29 -4.98 -20.85 37.56
CA THR A 29 -4.82 -19.88 38.65
C THR A 29 -5.41 -20.43 39.96
N ALA A 30 -6.60 -21.05 39.90
CA ALA A 30 -7.21 -21.69 41.06
C ALA A 30 -6.42 -22.92 41.59
N TYR A 31 -5.66 -23.60 40.74
CA TYR A 31 -4.80 -24.72 41.13
C TYR A 31 -3.47 -24.25 41.75
N ALA A 32 -2.87 -23.18 41.21
CA ALA A 32 -1.65 -22.57 41.75
C ALA A 32 -1.88 -21.96 43.14
N GLU A 33 -3.03 -21.30 43.33
CA GLU A 33 -3.44 -20.73 44.64
C GLU A 33 -3.78 -21.81 45.68
N SER A 34 -4.23 -23.00 45.27
CA SER A 34 -4.61 -24.09 46.19
C SER A 34 -3.46 -25.03 46.57
N THR A 35 -2.28 -24.89 45.96
CA THR A 35 -1.14 -25.81 46.18
C THR A 35 0.13 -25.15 46.73
N ASP A 36 0.07 -23.85 47.07
CA ASP A 36 1.12 -23.06 47.73
C ASP A 36 2.48 -23.10 47.00
N THR A 37 2.44 -23.24 45.67
CA THR A 37 3.61 -23.14 44.80
C THR A 37 3.69 -21.71 44.28
N GLY A 38 4.67 -20.93 44.75
CA GLY A 38 4.81 -19.50 44.45
C GLY A 38 5.01 -19.19 42.96
N LEU A 39 4.43 -18.08 42.51
CA LEU A 39 4.50 -17.52 41.14
C LEU A 39 5.94 -17.16 40.70
N ASP A 40 6.87 -16.96 41.63
CA ASP A 40 8.26 -16.59 41.33
C ASP A 40 9.06 -17.72 40.63
N GLU A 41 8.74 -19.00 40.90
CA GLU A 41 9.38 -20.12 40.20
C GLU A 41 8.90 -20.23 38.73
N LEU A 42 7.67 -19.81 38.42
CA LEU A 42 7.13 -19.73 37.05
C LEU A 42 7.81 -18.62 36.23
N ASN A 43 8.11 -17.47 36.84
CA ASN A 43 8.78 -16.35 36.17
C ASN A 43 10.25 -16.65 35.84
N SER A 44 10.95 -17.44 36.67
CA SER A 44 12.32 -17.89 36.36
C SER A 44 12.40 -18.79 35.11
N SER A 45 11.32 -19.50 34.78
CA SER A 45 11.25 -20.37 33.60
C SER A 45 10.99 -19.63 32.29
N ARG A 46 10.47 -18.38 32.35
CA ARG A 46 10.25 -17.50 31.20
C ARG A 46 11.56 -17.04 30.56
N ALA A 47 12.60 -16.85 31.38
CA ALA A 47 13.93 -16.44 30.90
C ALA A 47 14.65 -17.51 30.05
N ASN A 48 14.25 -18.78 30.15
CA ASN A 48 14.83 -19.88 29.38
C ASN A 48 14.00 -20.29 28.15
N ALA A 49 12.87 -19.62 27.87
CA ALA A 49 11.94 -20.03 26.81
C ALA A 49 12.09 -19.26 25.48
N LEU A 50 13.00 -18.28 25.40
CA LEU A 50 13.20 -17.46 24.20
C LEU A 50 14.36 -17.91 23.29
N VAL A 51 14.87 -19.13 23.51
CA VAL A 51 15.72 -19.81 22.53
C VAL A 51 15.10 -21.18 22.26
N ARG A 52 14.14 -21.22 21.34
CA ARG A 52 13.80 -22.44 20.62
C ARG A 52 14.08 -22.22 19.15
N ASP A 53 15.21 -22.78 18.77
CA ASP A 53 15.62 -23.12 17.42
C ASP A 53 14.63 -24.16 16.86
N ASP A 54 13.88 -23.78 15.82
CA ASP A 54 13.07 -24.68 15.03
C ASP A 54 13.91 -25.24 13.86
N GLY A 55 14.36 -26.48 14.08
CA GLY A 55 15.31 -27.18 13.24
C GLY A 55 14.91 -27.30 11.77
N GLY A 56 15.85 -26.93 10.91
CA GLY A 56 16.14 -27.66 9.68
C GLY A 56 17.27 -28.64 9.95
N GLU A 57 17.06 -29.92 9.65
CA GLU A 57 18.05 -30.99 9.76
C GLU A 57 19.35 -30.63 9.00
N ASN A 58 20.46 -30.50 9.74
CA ASN A 58 21.75 -31.13 9.48
C ASN A 58 22.70 -30.80 10.64
N GLY A 59 23.11 -31.81 11.38
CA GLY A 59 23.86 -31.65 12.62
C GLY A 59 25.32 -31.26 12.40
N GLU A 60 25.76 -30.24 13.14
CA GLU A 60 27.12 -30.12 13.66
C GLU A 60 27.04 -29.65 15.12
N GLU A 61 27.68 -30.39 16.02
CA GLU A 61 27.80 -30.10 17.46
C GLU A 61 28.45 -28.73 17.70
N VAL A 62 27.72 -27.80 18.32
CA VAL A 62 28.32 -26.58 18.87
C VAL A 62 28.73 -26.85 20.31
N SER A 63 30.03 -27.02 20.52
CA SER A 63 30.65 -27.12 21.85
C SER A 63 30.43 -25.85 22.67
N GLU A 64 30.10 -26.01 23.96
CA GLU A 64 30.14 -24.95 24.98
C GLU A 64 31.56 -24.35 25.07
N ASN A 65 31.84 -23.30 24.29
CA ASN A 65 33.03 -22.48 24.47
C ASN A 65 32.68 -21.27 25.33
N ASN A 66 33.13 -21.30 26.58
CA ASN A 66 33.32 -20.13 27.43
C ASN A 66 34.35 -19.20 26.78
N ALA A 67 33.95 -18.39 25.80
CA ALA A 67 34.78 -17.33 25.27
C ALA A 67 34.80 -16.17 26.28
N PHE A 68 35.87 -16.11 27.08
CA PHE A 68 36.24 -14.93 27.85
C PHE A 68 36.72 -13.85 26.87
N PHE A 69 36.11 -12.67 26.96
CA PHE A 69 36.44 -11.28 26.53
C PHE A 69 37.59 -10.90 25.58
N GLU A 70 38.56 -11.74 25.23
CA GLU A 70 39.62 -11.37 24.29
C GLU A 70 39.11 -11.24 22.84
N ASP A 71 37.96 -11.86 22.49
CA ASP A 71 37.46 -11.94 21.11
C ASP A 71 36.50 -10.80 20.67
N ILE A 72 36.19 -9.82 21.53
CA ILE A 72 35.26 -8.71 21.20
C ILE A 72 36.01 -7.38 20.95
N ILE A 73 37.28 -7.29 21.34
CA ILE A 73 38.13 -6.15 21.00
C ILE A 73 38.66 -6.40 19.58
N PRO A 74 38.45 -5.49 18.61
CA PRO A 74 38.96 -5.69 17.26
C PRO A 74 40.49 -5.88 17.27
N GLU A 75 40.98 -7.04 16.81
CA GLU A 75 42.42 -7.34 16.71
C GLU A 75 43.18 -6.30 15.87
N ASN A 76 42.49 -5.58 14.98
CA ASN A 76 43.03 -4.61 14.02
C ASN A 76 42.73 -3.14 14.35
N GLY A 77 42.34 -2.81 15.59
CA GLY A 77 41.95 -1.45 15.99
C GLY A 77 40.49 -1.10 15.68
N TYR A 78 40.01 0.02 16.25
CA TYR A 78 38.60 0.40 16.17
C TYR A 78 38.17 0.77 14.74
N ASN A 79 37.30 -0.03 14.13
CA ASN A 79 36.78 0.18 12.78
C ASN A 79 35.38 0.81 12.82
N ALA A 80 35.33 2.13 12.95
CA ALA A 80 34.08 2.89 13.03
C ALA A 80 33.19 2.71 11.79
N LEU A 81 31.87 2.71 12.00
CA LEU A 81 30.89 2.72 10.92
C LEU A 81 31.08 3.96 10.02
N ASP A 82 31.26 3.74 8.72
CA ASP A 82 31.63 4.79 7.75
C ASP A 82 30.55 5.15 6.72
N HIS A 83 29.41 4.46 6.74
CA HIS A 83 28.28 4.67 5.83
C HIS A 83 26.95 4.78 6.58
N ASP A 84 25.98 5.49 6.00
CA ASP A 84 24.60 5.54 6.50
C ASP A 84 23.82 4.32 5.98
N ALA A 85 23.52 3.38 6.86
CA ALA A 85 22.85 2.14 6.52
C ALA A 85 21.43 2.33 5.95
N PHE A 86 20.76 3.46 6.23
CA PHE A 86 19.42 3.75 5.68
C PHE A 86 19.47 4.05 4.19
N LEU A 87 20.57 4.63 3.69
CA LEU A 87 20.75 4.90 2.26
C LEU A 87 20.99 3.62 1.44
N SER A 88 21.45 2.56 2.09
CA SER A 88 21.71 1.25 1.49
C SER A 88 20.67 0.19 1.85
N ALA A 89 19.61 0.56 2.57
CA ALA A 89 18.58 -0.38 2.98
C ALA A 89 17.92 -1.03 1.75
N ARG A 90 17.84 -2.37 1.75
CA ARG A 90 17.30 -3.15 0.62
C ARG A 90 15.81 -2.94 0.34
N SER A 91 15.07 -2.44 1.34
CA SER A 91 13.63 -2.19 1.28
C SER A 91 13.28 -1.19 2.38
N PHE A 92 12.23 -0.40 2.14
CA PHE A 92 11.67 0.52 3.12
C PHE A 92 10.91 -0.20 4.25
N LYS A 93 10.55 -1.48 4.04
CA LYS A 93 9.85 -2.34 5.01
C LYS A 93 10.77 -2.78 6.14
N GLY A 94 10.26 -2.73 7.36
CA GLY A 94 10.89 -3.30 8.55
C GLY A 94 9.90 -4.01 9.44
N VAL A 95 10.42 -4.79 10.38
CA VAL A 95 9.59 -5.47 11.38
C VAL A 95 10.19 -5.39 12.77
N GLN A 96 9.31 -5.39 13.76
CA GLN A 96 9.57 -5.76 15.14
C GLN A 96 8.77 -7.05 15.40
N GLY A 97 9.47 -8.15 15.63
CA GLY A 97 8.86 -9.48 15.72
C GLY A 97 9.53 -10.48 14.77
N ARG A 98 8.75 -11.36 14.14
CA ARG A 98 9.31 -12.37 13.23
C ARG A 98 9.86 -11.71 11.97
N ILE A 99 11.12 -11.96 11.65
CA ILE A 99 11.73 -11.51 10.39
C ILE A 99 10.98 -12.16 9.24
N SER A 100 10.23 -11.36 8.48
CA SER A 100 9.61 -11.78 7.23
C SER A 100 10.56 -11.53 6.05
N ASN A 101 10.37 -12.29 4.97
CA ASN A 101 11.15 -12.11 3.74
C ASN A 101 10.98 -10.68 3.19
N GLY A 102 12.05 -10.11 2.64
CA GLY A 102 12.03 -8.79 1.99
C GLY A 102 12.22 -7.59 2.92
N CYS A 103 12.21 -7.72 4.25
CA CYS A 103 12.37 -6.56 5.15
C CYS A 103 13.80 -6.01 5.19
N GLY A 104 14.01 -4.72 4.93
CA GLY A 104 15.30 -4.05 5.02
C GLY A 104 15.67 -3.55 6.42
N HIS A 105 14.71 -3.46 7.32
CA HIS A 105 14.93 -2.95 8.68
C HIS A 105 14.48 -3.94 9.76
N TYR A 106 15.14 -3.91 10.90
CA TYR A 106 14.78 -4.71 12.07
C TYR A 106 14.85 -3.88 13.35
N PHE A 107 13.85 -4.03 14.22
CA PHE A 107 13.73 -3.28 15.47
C PHE A 107 13.80 -4.22 16.67
N MET A 108 14.57 -3.84 17.68
CA MET A 108 14.78 -4.61 18.90
C MET A 108 14.70 -3.73 20.15
N ASN A 109 14.26 -4.35 21.26
CA ASN A 109 14.15 -3.69 22.55
C ASN A 109 15.26 -4.19 23.48
N LEU A 110 15.91 -3.27 24.19
CA LEU A 110 16.89 -3.54 25.24
C LEU A 110 16.26 -3.21 26.59
N PHE A 111 15.73 -4.22 27.25
CA PHE A 111 15.16 -4.06 28.58
C PHE A 111 16.27 -4.04 29.64
N ILE A 112 16.35 -2.93 30.37
CA ILE A 112 17.28 -2.69 31.45
C ILE A 112 16.52 -2.76 32.77
N THR A 113 16.89 -3.69 33.62
CA THR A 113 16.51 -3.71 35.05
C THR A 113 17.70 -3.38 35.94
N ASP A 114 18.88 -3.81 35.50
CA ASP A 114 20.21 -3.47 35.99
C ASP A 114 21.21 -3.74 34.85
N PHE A 115 22.30 -2.98 34.76
CA PHE A 115 23.39 -3.20 33.81
C PHE A 115 24.67 -3.70 34.48
N ALA A 116 24.74 -3.80 35.82
CA ALA A 116 25.92 -4.29 36.52
C ALA A 116 26.23 -5.76 36.18
N GLY A 117 27.51 -6.05 35.92
CA GLY A 117 27.99 -7.39 35.58
C GLY A 117 29.48 -7.54 35.79
N PRO A 118 30.13 -8.59 35.25
CA PRO A 118 31.55 -8.84 35.49
C PRO A 118 32.51 -8.12 34.52
N SER A 119 31.99 -7.46 33.47
CA SER A 119 32.79 -6.99 32.33
C SER A 119 33.37 -5.60 32.62
N PRO A 120 34.71 -5.44 32.74
CA PRO A 120 35.30 -4.14 33.06
C PRO A 120 35.19 -3.17 31.87
N TRP A 121 34.95 -1.90 32.16
CA TRP A 121 34.94 -0.80 31.18
C TRP A 121 35.60 0.46 31.77
N GLU A 122 36.64 0.96 31.13
CA GLU A 122 37.31 2.19 31.54
C GLU A 122 36.62 3.42 30.95
N TYR A 123 36.09 4.28 31.81
CA TYR A 123 35.47 5.54 31.39
C TYR A 123 35.93 6.68 32.31
N GLU A 124 36.50 7.73 31.70
CA GLU A 124 37.03 8.91 32.41
C GLU A 124 37.97 8.58 33.61
N GLY A 125 38.75 7.50 33.49
CA GLY A 125 39.72 7.09 34.52
C GLY A 125 39.14 6.32 35.70
N LYS A 126 37.88 5.85 35.59
CA LYS A 126 37.24 4.92 36.53
C LYS A 126 36.82 3.64 35.80
N THR A 127 37.09 2.50 36.42
CA THR A 127 36.59 1.21 35.97
C THR A 127 35.14 1.00 36.41
N TYR A 128 34.26 0.79 35.44
CA TYR A 128 32.87 0.35 35.62
C TYR A 128 32.75 -1.13 35.25
N TYR A 129 31.67 -1.78 35.68
CA TYR A 129 31.48 -3.20 35.40
C TYR A 129 30.07 -3.49 34.89
N PHE A 130 29.98 -4.01 33.66
CA PHE A 130 28.72 -4.22 32.96
C PHE A 130 28.43 -5.69 32.66
N LYS A 131 27.16 -6.01 32.40
CA LYS A 131 26.76 -7.31 31.83
C LYS A 131 27.41 -7.50 30.46
N SER A 132 27.64 -8.76 30.09
CA SER A 132 28.01 -9.08 28.72
C SER A 132 26.78 -8.98 27.83
N TYR A 133 26.93 -8.29 26.70
CA TYR A 133 25.93 -8.19 25.64
C TYR A 133 26.35 -8.96 24.38
N ALA A 134 27.25 -9.96 24.52
CA ALA A 134 27.71 -10.78 23.40
C ALA A 134 26.58 -11.40 22.56
N PRO A 135 25.45 -11.91 23.12
CA PRO A 135 24.33 -12.40 22.31
C PRO A 135 23.70 -11.32 21.42
N MET A 136 23.64 -10.09 21.92
CA MET A 136 23.14 -8.93 21.17
C MET A 136 24.12 -8.55 20.06
N VAL A 137 25.43 -8.52 20.35
CA VAL A 137 26.49 -8.32 19.35
C VAL A 137 26.36 -9.33 18.21
N ASN A 138 26.26 -10.63 18.53
CA ASN A 138 26.13 -11.67 17.51
C ASN A 138 24.88 -11.50 16.65
N THR A 139 23.75 -11.13 17.26
CA THR A 139 22.50 -10.84 16.53
C THR A 139 22.68 -9.66 15.59
N VAL A 140 23.24 -8.54 16.07
CA VAL A 140 23.45 -7.33 15.27
C VAL A 140 24.43 -7.60 14.12
N LYS A 141 25.57 -8.25 14.36
CA LYS A 141 26.52 -8.67 13.32
C LYS A 141 25.84 -9.52 12.23
N SER A 142 25.01 -10.47 12.63
CA SER A 142 24.27 -11.34 11.71
C SER A 142 23.26 -10.57 10.85
N LEU A 143 22.62 -9.54 11.40
CA LEU A 143 21.69 -8.66 10.66
C LEU A 143 22.45 -7.72 9.72
N ASN A 144 23.50 -7.05 10.20
CA ASN A 144 24.31 -6.15 9.37
C ASN A 144 24.97 -6.91 8.20
N ALA A 145 25.46 -8.13 8.42
CA ALA A 145 26.01 -8.98 7.36
C ALA A 145 24.98 -9.34 6.26
N LYS A 146 23.68 -9.26 6.57
CA LYS A 146 22.57 -9.44 5.61
C LYS A 146 22.11 -8.12 4.98
N GLY A 147 22.79 -7.01 5.26
CA GLY A 147 22.40 -5.67 4.83
C GLY A 147 21.12 -5.16 5.48
N ILE A 148 20.78 -5.66 6.69
CA ILE A 148 19.61 -5.21 7.44
C ILE A 148 20.01 -4.05 8.35
N THR A 149 19.28 -2.94 8.23
CA THR A 149 19.41 -1.76 9.10
C THR A 149 18.76 -2.04 10.45
N VAL A 150 19.47 -1.76 11.55
CA VAL A 150 19.04 -2.09 12.91
C VAL A 150 18.63 -0.84 13.69
N SER A 151 17.39 -0.84 14.18
CA SER A 151 16.92 0.09 15.22
C SER A 151 16.92 -0.61 16.58
N TYR A 152 17.40 0.07 17.62
CA TYR A 152 17.44 -0.48 18.97
C TYR A 152 16.91 0.53 19.99
N GLU A 153 15.92 0.14 20.77
CA GLU A 153 15.31 0.95 21.82
C GLU A 153 15.73 0.52 23.21
N ILE A 154 16.27 1.44 24.00
CA ILE A 154 16.74 1.20 25.36
C ILE A 154 15.64 1.59 26.35
N LEU A 155 15.17 0.61 27.13
CA LEU A 155 14.00 0.73 27.99
C LEU A 155 14.36 0.34 29.43
N LEU A 156 14.07 1.23 30.39
CA LEU A 156 14.30 0.96 31.81
C LEU A 156 13.02 0.44 32.47
N GLU A 157 13.01 -0.83 32.87
CA GLU A 157 11.88 -1.53 33.51
C GLU A 157 12.03 -1.64 35.03
N SER A 158 12.78 -0.73 35.66
CA SER A 158 13.12 -0.80 37.07
C SER A 158 12.94 0.54 37.77
N THR A 159 12.34 0.51 38.97
CA THR A 159 12.23 1.65 39.89
C THR A 159 13.39 1.76 40.88
N GLY A 160 14.50 1.06 40.59
CA GLY A 160 15.70 1.07 41.43
C GLY A 160 16.53 2.34 41.31
N ARG A 161 17.81 2.25 41.70
CA ARG A 161 18.77 3.38 41.65
C ARG A 161 18.94 3.97 40.24
N LEU A 162 18.72 3.16 39.20
CA LEU A 162 18.94 3.53 37.81
C LEU A 162 17.87 4.47 37.25
N CYS A 163 16.68 4.53 37.85
CA CYS A 163 15.66 5.50 37.45
C CYS A 163 15.77 6.81 38.23
N GLU A 164 15.16 7.85 37.68
CA GLU A 164 15.01 9.14 38.34
C GLU A 164 14.52 8.98 39.80
N PRO A 165 15.13 9.66 40.78
CA PRO A 165 14.74 9.53 42.18
C PRO A 165 13.24 9.76 42.44
N ALA A 166 12.64 10.70 41.71
CA ALA A 166 11.21 11.01 41.80
C ALA A 166 10.31 9.91 41.21
N ALA A 167 10.84 9.04 40.35
CA ALA A 167 10.12 7.93 39.76
C ALA A 167 10.10 6.68 40.65
N ARG A 168 11.02 6.55 41.61
CA ARG A 168 11.21 5.36 42.47
C ARG A 168 9.99 5.00 43.30
N SER A 169 9.25 5.99 43.79
CA SER A 169 8.02 5.79 44.56
C SER A 169 6.83 5.37 43.70
N GLY A 170 6.96 5.38 42.36
CA GLY A 170 5.92 5.07 41.38
C GLY A 170 6.02 3.65 40.81
N SER A 171 6.34 2.64 41.61
CA SER A 171 6.34 1.25 41.14
C SER A 171 4.98 0.87 40.53
N GLY A 172 4.98 0.41 39.28
CA GLY A 172 3.76 0.09 38.52
C GLY A 172 3.00 1.30 37.99
N ALA A 173 3.56 2.52 38.08
CA ALA A 173 2.94 3.72 37.52
C ALA A 173 2.97 3.74 35.99
N SER A 174 3.96 3.10 35.36
CA SER A 174 4.24 3.07 33.92
C SER A 174 4.98 1.77 33.54
N SER A 175 4.96 1.40 32.26
CA SER A 175 5.76 0.28 31.75
C SER A 175 7.28 0.55 31.79
N TYR A 176 7.71 1.79 31.57
CA TYR A 176 9.13 2.17 31.61
C TYR A 176 9.38 3.47 32.36
N TYR A 177 10.63 3.72 32.69
CA TYR A 177 11.04 4.81 33.58
C TYR A 177 12.13 5.68 32.97
N GLN A 178 12.12 6.98 33.29
CA GLN A 178 13.24 7.87 32.93
C GLN A 178 14.51 7.46 33.69
N ILE A 179 15.65 7.44 33.00
CA ILE A 179 16.94 7.16 33.61
C ILE A 179 17.37 8.27 34.57
N ASN A 180 18.15 7.92 35.58
CA ASN A 180 18.64 8.86 36.58
C ASN A 180 19.72 9.80 36.03
N VAL A 181 19.35 11.06 35.85
CA VAL A 181 20.24 12.19 35.54
C VAL A 181 20.43 13.13 36.74
N SER A 182 19.65 12.96 37.80
CA SER A 182 19.67 13.82 39.00
C SER A 182 20.80 13.51 39.98
N GLU A 183 21.21 12.24 40.11
CA GLU A 183 22.30 11.84 41.03
C GLU A 183 23.63 11.68 40.29
N PRO A 184 24.67 12.50 40.57
CA PRO A 184 25.89 12.57 39.75
C PRO A 184 26.62 11.24 39.56
N GLU A 185 26.73 10.42 40.61
CA GLU A 185 27.40 9.12 40.52
C GLU A 185 26.66 8.15 39.60
N ILE A 186 25.32 8.12 39.69
CA ILE A 186 24.50 7.24 38.84
C ILE A 186 24.45 7.76 37.40
N LYS A 187 24.40 9.08 37.22
CA LYS A 187 24.52 9.71 35.90
C LYS A 187 25.83 9.30 35.22
N LYS A 188 26.95 9.31 35.93
CA LYS A 188 28.24 8.85 35.41
C LYS A 188 28.27 7.37 35.08
N GLU A 189 27.56 6.52 35.84
CA GLU A 189 27.40 5.11 35.47
C GLU A 189 26.60 4.93 34.18
N TRP A 190 25.54 5.72 33.97
CA TRP A 190 24.80 5.72 32.71
C TRP A 190 25.64 6.22 31.53
N GLU A 191 26.43 7.28 31.70
CA GLU A 191 27.37 7.75 30.68
C GLU A 191 28.38 6.66 30.29
N ALA A 192 28.98 5.99 31.28
CA ALA A 192 29.90 4.88 31.05
C ALA A 192 29.21 3.69 30.35
N PHE A 193 27.96 3.41 30.70
CA PHE A 193 27.18 2.34 30.06
C PHE A 193 26.85 2.66 28.60
N PHE A 194 26.43 3.89 28.29
CA PHE A 194 26.19 4.32 26.92
C PHE A 194 27.48 4.32 26.10
N ASP A 195 28.61 4.74 26.67
CA ASP A 195 29.92 4.67 26.01
C ASP A 195 30.32 3.22 25.69
N TYR A 196 30.10 2.30 26.63
CA TYR A 196 30.32 0.86 26.43
C TYR A 196 29.44 0.29 25.32
N LEU A 197 28.14 0.56 25.31
CA LEU A 197 27.25 0.12 24.23
C LEU A 197 27.65 0.75 22.88
N ALA A 198 27.85 2.06 22.84
CA ALA A 198 28.19 2.77 21.62
C ALA A 198 29.50 2.26 21.01
N TYR A 199 30.51 1.95 21.82
CA TYR A 199 31.74 1.32 21.36
C TYR A 199 31.47 0.01 20.61
N HIS A 200 30.68 -0.89 21.20
CA HIS A 200 30.41 -2.22 20.65
C HIS A 200 29.43 -2.24 19.47
N PHE A 201 28.64 -1.19 19.28
CA PHE A 201 27.58 -1.13 18.27
C PHE A 201 27.69 0.10 17.34
N SER A 202 28.90 0.63 17.14
CA SER A 202 29.17 1.70 16.17
C SER A 202 30.30 1.34 15.20
N MET A 203 30.50 0.03 14.96
CA MET A 203 31.55 -0.51 14.09
C MET A 203 30.98 -0.98 12.75
N ASN A 204 31.80 -0.95 11.71
CA ASN A 204 31.40 -1.37 10.35
C ASN A 204 30.84 -2.80 10.26
N ASP A 205 31.23 -3.72 11.15
CA ASP A 205 30.73 -5.09 11.19
C ASP A 205 29.68 -5.34 12.29
N CYS A 206 29.42 -4.35 13.16
CA CYS A 206 28.48 -4.42 14.26
C CYS A 206 27.97 -3.01 14.61
N HIS A 207 26.81 -2.67 14.08
CA HIS A 207 26.25 -1.33 14.21
C HIS A 207 24.74 -1.33 14.46
N ILE A 208 24.36 -0.44 15.38
CA ILE A 208 22.98 0.04 15.52
C ILE A 208 22.88 1.35 14.73
N ASP A 209 21.94 1.38 13.81
CA ASP A 209 21.76 2.48 12.86
C ASP A 209 20.82 3.55 13.39
N ASN A 210 19.88 3.17 14.25
CA ASN A 210 18.99 4.08 14.97
C ASN A 210 18.92 3.72 16.45
N TRP A 211 19.48 4.58 17.29
CA TRP A 211 19.48 4.46 18.74
C TRP A 211 18.30 5.22 19.34
N ILE A 212 17.50 4.56 20.16
CA ILE A 212 16.30 5.13 20.75
C ILE A 212 16.39 4.97 22.27
N LEU A 213 16.09 6.02 23.03
CA LEU A 213 16.09 5.98 24.50
C LEU A 213 14.71 6.27 25.05
N GLY A 214 14.15 5.32 25.79
CA GLY A 214 12.79 5.40 26.31
C GLY A 214 11.73 5.25 25.22
N ASN A 215 10.52 4.89 25.64
CA ASN A 215 9.35 4.75 24.77
C ASN A 215 8.34 5.87 25.05
N GLU A 216 7.78 6.47 23.99
CA GLU A 216 6.76 7.52 24.03
C GLU A 216 6.96 8.52 25.18
N VAL A 217 8.12 9.16 25.20
CA VAL A 217 8.61 9.90 26.38
C VAL A 217 7.79 11.14 26.74
N SER A 218 6.88 11.53 25.85
CA SER A 218 5.89 12.57 26.06
C SER A 218 4.65 12.12 26.86
N MET A 219 4.46 10.80 27.05
CA MET A 219 3.37 10.17 27.78
C MET A 219 3.91 9.43 29.02
N PRO A 220 4.30 10.19 30.07
CA PRO A 220 5.08 9.65 31.18
C PRO A 220 4.31 8.65 32.04
N ARG A 221 2.98 8.74 32.13
CA ARG A 221 2.19 7.81 32.93
C ARG A 221 2.16 6.43 32.30
N GLU A 222 1.92 6.36 31.01
CA GLU A 222 1.79 5.09 30.32
C GLU A 222 3.17 4.49 30.06
N TRP A 223 4.13 5.30 29.59
CA TRP A 223 5.34 4.75 28.94
C TRP A 223 6.70 5.20 29.48
N ASN A 224 6.82 6.36 30.14
CA ASN A 224 8.15 6.82 30.58
C ASN A 224 8.12 7.67 31.86
N TRP A 225 7.82 7.04 33.00
CA TRP A 225 7.61 7.78 34.24
C TRP A 225 8.91 8.34 34.81
N GLY A 226 8.97 9.68 34.93
CA GLY A 226 10.08 10.42 35.55
C GLY A 226 9.76 11.06 36.91
N GLY A 227 8.56 10.82 37.45
CA GLY A 227 8.10 11.40 38.72
C GLY A 227 7.37 12.74 38.61
N SER A 228 7.01 13.19 37.40
CA SER A 228 6.36 14.49 37.17
C SER A 228 5.43 14.45 35.95
N TYR A 229 4.39 15.30 35.99
CA TYR A 229 3.54 15.64 34.84
C TYR A 229 3.87 17.03 34.26
N ASP A 230 4.78 17.77 34.90
CA ASP A 230 5.18 19.10 34.45
C ASP A 230 5.97 19.01 33.12
N PRO A 231 5.50 19.63 32.03
CA PRO A 231 6.11 19.51 30.71
C PRO A 231 7.59 19.89 30.68
N ASP A 232 7.96 20.99 31.34
CA ASP A 232 9.35 21.46 31.36
C ASP A 232 10.24 20.49 32.13
N THR A 233 9.78 19.93 33.25
CA THR A 233 10.51 18.90 34.00
C THR A 233 10.71 17.63 33.16
N ILE A 234 9.67 17.16 32.47
CA ILE A 234 9.72 15.96 31.63
C ILE A 234 10.76 16.14 30.52
N VAL A 235 10.63 17.23 29.75
CA VAL A 235 11.50 17.49 28.59
C VAL A 235 12.93 17.79 29.03
N ASN A 236 13.14 18.54 30.11
CA ASN A 236 14.48 18.87 30.58
C ASN A 236 15.28 17.64 31.01
N LYS A 237 14.66 16.75 31.79
CA LYS A 237 15.32 15.50 32.23
C LYS A 237 15.58 14.57 31.06
N TYR A 238 14.60 14.40 30.18
CA TYR A 238 14.77 13.57 28.99
C TYR A 238 15.85 14.11 28.05
N SER A 239 15.93 15.44 27.86
CA SER A 239 16.96 16.03 27.01
C SER A 239 18.37 15.79 27.55
N GLU A 240 18.54 15.75 28.89
CA GLU A 240 19.83 15.38 29.49
C GLU A 240 20.19 13.91 29.24
N SER A 241 19.26 12.99 29.42
CA SER A 241 19.50 11.56 29.18
C SER A 241 19.74 11.28 27.69
N TYR A 242 18.96 11.90 26.81
CA TYR A 242 19.15 11.84 25.36
C TYR A 242 20.56 12.32 24.97
N MET A 243 21.01 13.46 25.51
CA MET A 243 22.33 14.00 25.19
C MET A 243 23.49 13.14 25.71
N MET A 244 23.30 12.38 26.79
CA MET A 244 24.29 11.40 27.24
C MET A 244 24.47 10.29 26.20
N LEU A 245 23.36 9.70 25.70
CA LEU A 245 23.41 8.69 24.64
C LEU A 245 23.93 9.27 23.32
N TYR A 246 23.42 10.45 22.91
CA TYR A 246 23.84 11.13 21.69
C TYR A 246 25.36 11.34 21.65
N LYS A 247 25.94 11.87 22.74
CA LYS A 247 27.39 12.10 22.82
C LYS A 247 28.18 10.80 22.79
N ALA A 248 27.69 9.75 23.45
CA ALA A 248 28.33 8.43 23.41
C ALA A 248 28.35 7.84 21.99
N VAL A 249 27.22 7.87 21.26
CA VAL A 249 27.14 7.39 19.87
C VAL A 249 28.03 8.23 18.95
N LYS A 250 27.91 9.56 19.03
CA LYS A 250 28.67 10.49 18.18
C LYS A 250 30.17 10.53 18.47
N ARG A 251 30.63 9.94 19.57
CA ARG A 251 32.05 9.72 19.85
C ARG A 251 32.66 8.68 18.90
N TYR A 252 31.87 7.70 18.46
CA TYR A 252 32.36 6.55 17.70
C TYR A 252 31.94 6.57 16.24
N THR A 253 30.81 7.18 15.89
CA THR A 253 30.40 7.35 14.49
C THR A 253 29.50 8.58 14.30
N ASP A 254 29.63 9.25 13.17
CA ASP A 254 28.69 10.29 12.75
C ASP A 254 27.49 9.73 11.97
N LYS A 255 27.53 8.45 11.57
CA LYS A 255 26.58 7.79 10.67
C LYS A 255 25.32 7.28 11.36
N SER A 256 25.44 6.69 12.55
CA SER A 256 24.27 6.23 13.31
C SER A 256 23.39 7.41 13.76
N ARG A 257 22.08 7.20 13.71
CA ARG A 257 21.05 8.15 14.14
C ARG A 257 20.73 7.94 15.60
N VAL A 258 20.28 9.01 16.26
CA VAL A 258 19.83 8.97 17.65
C VAL A 258 18.47 9.65 17.69
N SER A 259 17.44 8.90 18.08
CA SER A 259 16.07 9.32 17.98
C SER A 259 15.41 9.53 19.32
N VAL A 260 14.57 10.56 19.38
CA VAL A 260 13.54 10.68 20.42
C VAL A 260 12.35 9.80 20.03
N CYS A 261 11.76 9.07 20.99
CA CYS A 261 10.59 8.22 20.77
C CYS A 261 9.31 8.93 21.20
N LEU A 262 8.40 9.23 20.28
CA LEU A 262 7.12 9.93 20.56
C LEU A 262 5.93 9.19 19.93
N GLY A 263 4.79 9.25 20.62
CA GLY A 263 3.53 8.69 20.14
C GLY A 263 2.77 9.64 19.20
N ASN A 264 1.59 9.20 18.75
CA ASN A 264 0.75 9.93 17.79
C ASN A 264 0.08 11.22 18.32
N THR A 265 0.40 11.67 19.53
CA THR A 265 -0.32 12.73 20.25
C THR A 265 0.22 14.11 19.89
N TRP A 266 -0.20 14.66 18.74
CA TRP A 266 0.34 15.92 18.21
C TRP A 266 0.11 17.13 19.12
N ASN A 267 -1.16 17.45 19.39
CA ASN A 267 -1.57 18.49 20.35
C ASN A 267 -2.28 17.93 21.60
N HIS A 268 -2.57 16.62 21.63
CA HIS A 268 -3.23 15.99 22.76
C HIS A 268 -2.29 15.82 23.96
N THR A 269 -2.77 16.14 25.17
CA THR A 269 -1.95 16.18 26.41
C THR A 269 -2.42 15.22 27.50
N ASP A 270 -3.33 14.28 27.18
CA ASP A 270 -4.01 13.42 28.16
C ASP A 270 -4.50 14.18 29.41
N ASN A 271 -5.26 15.26 29.18
CA ASN A 271 -5.76 16.12 30.25
C ASN A 271 -4.64 16.72 31.14
N GLY A 272 -3.51 17.08 30.54
CA GLY A 272 -2.35 17.64 31.22
C GLY A 272 -1.43 16.62 31.89
N LYS A 273 -1.56 15.34 31.55
CA LYS A 273 -0.68 14.25 32.02
C LYS A 273 0.39 13.83 31.03
N GLY A 274 0.38 14.43 29.84
CA GLY A 274 1.40 14.29 28.82
C GLY A 274 1.70 15.62 28.15
N VAL A 275 2.73 15.60 27.31
CA VAL A 275 3.15 16.75 26.50
C VAL A 275 2.78 16.45 25.05
N GLY A 276 2.10 17.37 24.36
CA GLY A 276 1.84 17.19 22.93
C GLY A 276 3.16 17.10 22.17
N THR A 277 3.26 16.20 21.19
CA THR A 277 4.46 15.94 20.38
C THR A 277 5.04 17.22 19.80
N ARG A 278 4.19 18.13 19.30
CA ARG A 278 4.66 19.43 18.77
C ARG A 278 5.36 20.28 19.83
N ASP A 279 4.75 20.39 21.01
CA ASP A 279 5.31 21.16 22.13
C ASP A 279 6.57 20.50 22.70
N PHE A 280 6.58 19.16 22.78
CA PHE A 280 7.73 18.38 23.18
C PHE A 280 8.92 18.66 22.27
N LEU A 281 8.75 18.56 20.94
CA LEU A 281 9.83 18.78 19.98
C LEU A 281 10.41 20.19 20.04
N ASN A 282 9.57 21.23 20.19
CA ASN A 282 10.03 22.61 20.35
C ASN A 282 10.93 22.77 21.59
N LYS A 283 10.44 22.31 22.75
CA LYS A 283 11.18 22.37 24.02
C LYS A 283 12.45 21.52 23.99
N PHE A 284 12.36 20.34 23.38
CA PHE A 284 13.45 19.39 23.27
C PHE A 284 14.58 19.95 22.41
N ASP A 285 14.27 20.46 21.21
CA ASP A 285 15.25 21.03 20.29
C ASP A 285 16.00 22.22 20.91
N GLU A 286 15.28 23.13 21.57
CA GLU A 286 15.88 24.23 22.34
C GLU A 286 16.82 23.72 23.44
N ARG A 287 16.37 22.71 24.21
CA ARG A 287 17.11 22.19 25.35
C ARG A 287 18.37 21.43 24.93
N VAL A 288 18.31 20.57 23.92
CA VAL A 288 19.48 19.83 23.44
C VAL A 288 20.52 20.78 22.84
N LYS A 289 20.09 21.83 22.13
CA LYS A 289 20.99 22.90 21.64
C LYS A 289 21.71 23.60 22.79
N ALA A 290 20.98 23.92 23.86
CA ALA A 290 21.56 24.53 25.05
C ALA A 290 22.57 23.61 25.77
N ILE A 291 22.28 22.31 25.90
CA ILE A 291 23.19 21.33 26.50
C ILE A 291 24.45 21.10 25.64
N ASN A 292 24.30 21.12 24.32
CA ASN A 292 25.40 20.88 23.40
C ASN A 292 26.28 22.14 23.18
N GLY A 293 25.74 23.33 23.40
CA GLY A 293 26.39 24.60 23.05
C GLY A 293 26.31 24.92 21.55
N GLY A 294 25.36 24.32 20.83
CA GLY A 294 25.20 24.44 19.39
C GLY A 294 24.17 23.47 18.82
N PRO A 295 23.94 23.46 17.49
CA PRO A 295 22.98 22.57 16.83
C PRO A 295 23.21 21.09 17.16
N VAL A 296 22.12 20.32 17.22
CA VAL A 296 22.11 18.86 17.42
C VAL A 296 21.19 18.27 16.36
N ILE A 297 21.70 17.34 15.54
CA ILE A 297 20.89 16.65 14.53
C ILE A 297 20.26 15.43 15.19
N TRP A 298 19.08 15.62 15.75
CA TRP A 298 18.25 14.54 16.29
C TRP A 298 17.34 13.95 15.21
N CYS A 299 16.94 12.70 15.38
CA CYS A 299 15.90 12.06 14.58
C CYS A 299 14.66 11.76 15.43
N LEU A 300 13.56 11.37 14.79
CA LEU A 300 12.31 11.02 15.45
C LEU A 300 11.93 9.57 15.15
N SER A 301 11.80 8.75 16.20
CA SER A 301 11.07 7.49 16.15
C SER A 301 9.62 7.77 16.54
N PHE A 302 8.70 7.59 15.59
CA PHE A 302 7.31 7.99 15.75
C PHE A 302 6.37 6.80 15.61
N HIS A 303 5.35 6.73 16.47
CA HIS A 303 4.33 5.68 16.42
C HIS A 303 3.04 6.22 15.77
N PRO A 304 2.81 6.01 14.46
CA PRO A 304 1.70 6.63 13.73
C PRO A 304 0.38 5.86 13.89
N TYR A 305 0.06 5.43 15.10
CA TYR A 305 -1.17 4.70 15.38
C TYR A 305 -2.42 5.54 15.07
N PRO A 306 -3.55 4.90 14.74
CA PRO A 306 -4.83 5.59 14.72
C PRO A 306 -5.11 6.29 16.05
N ALA A 307 -5.76 7.46 16.02
CA ALA A 307 -6.09 8.25 17.21
C ALA A 307 -6.84 7.43 18.29
N VAL A 308 -7.68 6.50 17.86
CA VAL A 308 -8.21 5.42 18.70
C VAL A 308 -7.64 4.11 18.15
N MET A 309 -6.77 3.45 18.90
CA MET A 309 -5.87 2.40 18.39
C MET A 309 -6.56 1.23 17.67
N TYR A 310 -7.82 0.90 18.01
CA TYR A 310 -8.60 -0.15 17.36
C TYR A 310 -9.58 0.36 16.27
N GLU A 311 -9.68 1.67 16.03
CA GLU A 311 -10.43 2.27 14.93
C GLU A 311 -9.49 2.49 13.72
N THR A 312 -9.21 1.43 12.96
CA THR A 312 -8.22 1.45 11.85
C THR A 312 -8.63 2.26 10.63
N ASN A 313 -9.86 2.76 10.56
CA ASN A 313 -10.35 3.63 9.49
C ASN A 313 -9.87 5.09 9.66
N ILE A 314 -8.55 5.32 9.64
CA ILE A 314 -7.90 6.64 9.84
C ILE A 314 -8.39 7.74 8.88
N TRP A 315 -9.05 7.39 7.78
CA TRP A 315 -9.65 8.35 6.84
C TRP A 315 -10.97 8.95 7.35
N GLY A 316 -11.68 8.26 8.25
CA GLY A 316 -13.00 8.63 8.76
C GLY A 316 -12.99 9.48 10.03
N SER A 317 -14.19 9.74 10.56
CA SER A 317 -14.37 10.27 11.92
C SER A 317 -14.29 9.15 12.94
N SER A 318 -13.76 9.44 14.12
CA SER A 318 -13.78 8.49 15.23
C SER A 318 -15.22 8.23 15.67
N ALA A 319 -15.60 6.96 15.81
CA ALA A 319 -16.91 6.59 16.30
C ALA A 319 -17.03 6.88 17.80
N LEU A 320 -15.94 6.66 18.55
CA LEU A 320 -15.87 6.97 19.98
C LEU A 320 -16.01 8.47 20.27
N ALA A 321 -15.34 9.33 19.50
CA ALA A 321 -15.36 10.77 19.73
C ALA A 321 -16.49 11.51 18.97
N GLY A 322 -17.12 10.87 17.99
CA GLY A 322 -18.14 11.49 17.13
C GLY A 322 -17.61 12.59 16.20
N ARG A 323 -16.28 12.70 16.03
CA ARG A 323 -15.59 13.71 15.22
C ARG A 323 -14.25 13.21 14.70
N LYS A 324 -13.64 13.94 13.77
CA LYS A 324 -12.30 13.65 13.28
C LYS A 324 -11.25 14.18 14.25
N LEU A 325 -10.38 13.29 14.74
CA LEU A 325 -9.33 13.60 15.72
C LEU A 325 -7.97 13.93 15.04
N ASN A 326 -7.83 13.50 13.79
CA ASN A 326 -6.68 13.67 12.91
C ASN A 326 -7.04 14.53 11.67
N PRO A 327 -7.67 15.73 11.81
CA PRO A 327 -7.89 16.59 10.66
C PRO A 327 -6.56 16.96 10.00
N ASN A 328 -6.61 17.33 8.71
CA ASN A 328 -5.40 17.68 7.96
C ASN A 328 -5.03 19.16 8.14
N THR A 329 -4.95 19.59 9.40
CA THR A 329 -4.75 20.97 9.86
C THR A 329 -3.91 20.97 11.15
N GLU A 330 -3.16 22.05 11.40
CA GLU A 330 -2.20 22.10 12.53
C GLU A 330 -2.82 21.97 13.93
N ASP A 331 -4.14 22.15 14.07
CA ASP A 331 -4.91 21.97 15.29
C ASP A 331 -5.28 20.51 15.57
N ALA A 332 -4.89 19.57 14.71
CA ALA A 332 -5.09 18.15 14.93
C ALA A 332 -4.60 17.70 16.31
N GLU A 333 -5.41 16.91 17.01
CA GLU A 333 -5.01 16.35 18.31
C GLU A 333 -4.01 15.21 18.13
N PHE A 334 -4.19 14.44 17.07
CA PHE A 334 -3.37 13.27 16.74
C PHE A 334 -2.84 13.35 15.30
N VAL A 335 -1.66 12.77 15.10
CA VAL A 335 -1.06 12.57 13.78
C VAL A 335 -0.94 11.08 13.48
N ASP A 336 -1.53 10.67 12.36
CA ASP A 336 -1.39 9.36 11.75
C ASP A 336 -1.12 9.52 10.24
N ALA A 337 -1.16 8.43 9.47
CA ALA A 337 -0.88 8.50 8.04
C ALA A 337 -1.80 9.41 7.23
N ALA A 338 -3.05 9.65 7.65
CA ALA A 338 -3.99 10.47 6.90
C ALA A 338 -3.66 11.98 6.96
N ASN A 339 -2.88 12.39 7.97
CA ASN A 339 -2.46 13.77 8.15
C ASN A 339 -0.95 13.92 8.45
N LEU A 340 -0.15 12.88 8.17
CA LEU A 340 1.30 12.80 8.40
C LEU A 340 2.08 14.01 7.89
N ARG A 341 1.62 14.61 6.78
CA ARG A 341 2.22 15.82 6.19
C ARG A 341 2.32 16.98 7.18
N ILE A 342 1.41 17.12 8.15
CA ILE A 342 1.44 18.21 9.12
C ILE A 342 2.72 18.13 9.95
N MET A 343 3.01 16.95 10.52
CA MET A 343 4.20 16.76 11.35
C MET A 343 5.47 16.85 10.52
N THR A 344 5.51 16.18 9.37
CA THR A 344 6.72 16.11 8.53
C THR A 344 7.10 17.49 7.96
N GLU A 345 6.14 18.26 7.45
CA GLU A 345 6.39 19.64 7.02
C GLU A 345 6.69 20.56 8.21
N TYR A 346 6.06 20.36 9.37
CA TYR A 346 6.40 21.13 10.56
C TYR A 346 7.86 20.95 10.94
N ILE A 347 8.33 19.70 11.04
CA ILE A 347 9.71 19.37 11.38
C ILE A 347 10.68 19.95 10.34
N LYS A 348 10.40 19.71 9.06
CA LYS A 348 11.23 20.19 7.96
C LYS A 348 11.37 21.72 7.96
N ASN A 349 10.27 22.44 8.17
CA ASN A 349 10.24 23.90 8.09
C ASN A 349 10.74 24.59 9.36
N HIS A 350 10.61 23.97 10.54
CA HIS A 350 11.00 24.57 11.82
C HIS A 350 12.39 24.16 12.29
N PHE A 351 12.79 22.91 12.06
CA PHE A 351 14.05 22.36 12.56
C PHE A 351 15.04 22.09 11.42
N GLY A 352 14.56 21.61 10.27
CA GLY A 352 15.38 21.32 9.09
C GLY A 352 15.15 19.91 8.55
N SER A 353 15.56 19.67 7.30
CA SER A 353 15.38 18.38 6.60
C SER A 353 16.33 17.27 7.06
N GLU A 354 17.38 17.63 7.79
CA GLU A 354 18.33 16.72 8.44
C GLU A 354 17.72 15.97 9.62
N HIS A 355 16.61 16.46 10.17
CA HIS A 355 15.87 15.83 11.26
C HIS A 355 14.95 14.73 10.72
N ARG A 356 15.55 13.59 10.41
CA ARG A 356 14.89 12.44 9.78
C ARG A 356 13.90 11.73 10.70
N ILE A 357 12.94 11.05 10.10
CA ILE A 357 11.85 10.41 10.81
C ILE A 357 11.81 8.91 10.45
N MET A 358 11.62 8.07 11.46
CA MET A 358 11.41 6.63 11.33
C MET A 358 10.03 6.31 11.88
N MET A 359 9.19 5.64 11.08
CA MET A 359 7.92 5.12 11.56
C MET A 359 8.21 3.80 12.26
N THR A 360 8.13 3.80 13.59
CA THR A 360 8.49 2.65 14.43
C THR A 360 7.24 2.02 15.03
N GLU A 361 7.34 0.71 15.29
CA GLU A 361 6.37 -0.06 16.06
C GLU A 361 4.90 0.14 15.61
N MET A 362 4.67 0.25 14.30
CA MET A 362 3.33 0.51 13.76
C MET A 362 2.51 -0.78 13.70
N GLY A 363 1.25 -0.74 14.15
CA GLY A 363 0.30 -1.85 14.05
C GLY A 363 -1.06 -1.41 13.50
N SER A 364 -1.74 -2.33 12.82
CA SER A 364 -3.13 -2.11 12.36
C SER A 364 -4.05 -3.18 12.95
N SER A 365 -5.03 -2.77 13.75
CA SER A 365 -5.96 -3.70 14.38
C SER A 365 -6.93 -4.33 13.38
N ALA A 366 -7.13 -5.63 13.53
CA ALA A 366 -8.16 -6.37 12.81
C ALA A 366 -9.58 -6.21 13.39
N TYR A 367 -9.77 -5.40 14.44
CA TYR A 367 -11.05 -5.24 15.13
C TYR A 367 -12.20 -4.78 14.22
N MET A 368 -11.90 -3.90 13.25
CA MET A 368 -12.86 -3.43 12.25
C MET A 368 -12.99 -4.35 11.02
N GLY A 369 -12.36 -5.53 11.05
CA GLY A 369 -12.30 -6.47 9.94
C GLY A 369 -10.98 -6.43 9.18
N GLN A 370 -10.67 -7.54 8.49
CA GLN A 370 -9.41 -7.72 7.76
C GLN A 370 -9.23 -6.72 6.59
N GLU A 371 -10.32 -6.28 5.97
CA GLU A 371 -10.32 -5.32 4.87
C GLU A 371 -9.83 -3.95 5.36
N ASN A 372 -10.37 -3.47 6.49
CA ASN A 372 -9.93 -2.24 7.14
C ASN A 372 -8.49 -2.33 7.64
N GLN A 373 -8.10 -3.48 8.18
CA GLN A 373 -6.73 -3.73 8.61
C GLN A 373 -5.75 -3.59 7.44
N ALA A 374 -6.01 -4.32 6.35
CA ALA A 374 -5.19 -4.29 5.13
C ALA A 374 -5.13 -2.88 4.51
N ALA A 375 -6.27 -2.18 4.43
CA ALA A 375 -6.33 -0.82 3.91
C ALA A 375 -5.58 0.19 4.79
N CYS A 376 -5.67 0.07 6.11
CA CYS A 376 -4.92 0.90 7.05
C CYS A 376 -3.42 0.69 6.92
N LEU A 377 -2.96 -0.56 6.87
CA LEU A 377 -1.56 -0.89 6.60
C LEU A 377 -1.10 -0.25 5.29
N ALA A 378 -1.82 -0.49 4.18
CA ALA A 378 -1.42 0.00 2.86
C ALA A 378 -1.33 1.53 2.81
N TYR A 379 -2.33 2.21 3.37
CA TYR A 379 -2.34 3.67 3.42
C TYR A 379 -1.17 4.18 4.27
N THR A 380 -0.95 3.59 5.45
CA THR A 380 0.11 4.05 6.35
C THR A 380 1.50 3.84 5.77
N TYR A 381 1.71 2.68 5.14
CA TYR A 381 2.95 2.36 4.48
C TYR A 381 3.25 3.32 3.32
N TYR A 382 2.31 3.52 2.38
CA TYR A 382 2.56 4.41 1.24
C TYR A 382 2.65 5.88 1.66
N ALA A 383 1.85 6.33 2.64
CA ALA A 383 1.98 7.69 3.19
C ALA A 383 3.39 7.94 3.76
N SER A 384 4.00 6.89 4.33
CA SER A 384 5.37 6.94 4.84
C SER A 384 6.40 6.87 3.70
N LYS A 385 6.28 5.90 2.79
CA LYS A 385 7.22 5.66 1.69
C LYS A 385 7.37 6.85 0.74
N TYR A 386 6.27 7.56 0.48
CA TYR A 386 6.27 8.71 -0.43
C TYR A 386 6.46 10.06 0.27
N ASN A 387 6.75 10.05 1.58
CA ASN A 387 7.10 11.25 2.32
C ASN A 387 8.62 11.41 2.38
N ASP A 388 9.13 12.56 1.93
CA ASP A 388 10.57 12.82 1.78
C ASP A 388 11.32 13.00 3.11
N MET A 389 10.63 13.05 4.25
CA MET A 389 11.21 13.12 5.59
C MET A 389 11.33 11.76 6.28
N VAL A 390 10.70 10.71 5.75
CA VAL A 390 10.61 9.39 6.39
C VAL A 390 11.59 8.42 5.75
N ASP A 391 12.35 7.69 6.58
CA ASP A 391 13.41 6.80 6.09
C ASP A 391 13.11 5.30 6.24
N CYS A 392 12.13 4.92 7.06
CA CYS A 392 11.68 3.54 7.13
C CYS A 392 10.26 3.41 7.70
N PHE A 393 9.66 2.23 7.47
CA PHE A 393 8.41 1.80 8.08
C PHE A 393 8.57 0.43 8.76
N ILE A 394 8.45 0.40 10.08
CA ILE A 394 8.62 -0.81 10.89
C ILE A 394 7.26 -1.25 11.44
N TYR A 395 6.81 -2.45 11.03
CA TYR A 395 5.55 -3.03 11.48
C TYR A 395 5.74 -3.92 12.71
N PHE A 396 4.86 -3.77 13.71
CA PHE A 396 4.81 -4.61 14.89
C PHE A 396 3.81 -5.76 14.70
N ASP A 397 4.33 -6.93 14.31
CA ASP A 397 3.54 -8.14 14.05
C ASP A 397 3.27 -8.90 15.36
N SER A 398 2.27 -8.44 16.12
CA SER A 398 1.91 -9.02 17.41
C SER A 398 0.43 -8.81 17.75
N SER A 399 -0.05 -9.50 18.79
CA SER A 399 -1.39 -9.30 19.36
C SER A 399 -1.26 -8.80 20.80
N PRO A 400 -0.95 -7.51 21.02
CA PRO A 400 -0.62 -6.99 22.35
C PRO A 400 -1.78 -7.07 23.35
N GLU A 401 -3.04 -6.87 22.92
CA GLU A 401 -4.21 -6.91 23.82
C GLU A 401 -5.48 -7.47 23.11
N PRO A 402 -5.65 -8.80 23.07
CA PRO A 402 -6.87 -9.39 22.53
C PRO A 402 -8.10 -9.07 23.42
N PRO A 403 -9.32 -8.92 22.85
CA PRO A 403 -9.69 -9.17 21.45
C PRO A 403 -9.69 -7.93 20.54
N LYS A 404 -9.29 -6.74 21.03
CA LYS A 404 -9.39 -5.48 20.26
C LYS A 404 -8.11 -5.08 19.54
N LEU A 405 -6.96 -5.57 19.98
CA LEU A 405 -5.65 -5.17 19.47
C LEU A 405 -4.93 -6.41 19.00
N ASP A 406 -5.28 -6.79 17.77
CA ASP A 406 -4.69 -7.88 17.02
C ASP A 406 -4.08 -7.29 15.76
N PHE A 407 -2.75 -7.14 15.77
CA PHE A 407 -1.98 -6.60 14.64
C PHE A 407 -1.36 -7.71 13.78
N THR A 408 -1.65 -8.97 14.10
CA THR A 408 -1.02 -10.12 13.46
C THR A 408 -1.28 -10.12 11.97
N LEU A 409 -0.24 -10.42 11.19
CA LEU A 409 -0.34 -10.55 9.75
C LEU A 409 -0.99 -11.88 9.35
N GLU A 410 -0.64 -12.96 10.06
CA GLU A 410 -0.92 -14.33 9.63
C GLU A 410 -2.42 -14.64 9.49
N GLY A 411 -2.77 -15.35 8.40
CA GLY A 411 -4.13 -15.84 8.16
C GLY A 411 -5.14 -14.78 7.69
N ARG A 412 -4.68 -13.62 7.21
CA ARG A 412 -5.54 -12.49 6.79
C ARG A 412 -5.01 -11.76 5.55
N ALA A 413 -5.88 -10.99 4.90
CA ALA A 413 -5.54 -10.16 3.74
C ALA A 413 -4.43 -9.11 3.99
N VAL A 414 -4.21 -8.72 5.24
CA VAL A 414 -3.12 -7.79 5.60
C VAL A 414 -1.74 -8.41 5.31
N LYS A 415 -1.57 -9.74 5.43
CA LYS A 415 -0.32 -10.43 5.05
C LYS A 415 -0.09 -10.34 3.55
N ASP A 416 -1.13 -10.57 2.75
CA ASP A 416 -1.05 -10.45 1.30
C ASP A 416 -0.63 -9.04 0.87
N VAL A 417 -1.13 -8.00 1.54
CA VAL A 417 -0.68 -6.63 1.33
C VAL A 417 0.78 -6.47 1.73
N TRP A 418 1.17 -6.88 2.94
CA TRP A 418 2.54 -6.74 3.45
C TRP A 418 3.60 -7.40 2.55
N GLU A 419 3.30 -8.60 2.05
CA GLU A 419 4.19 -9.35 1.16
C GLU A 419 4.32 -8.70 -0.22
N LYS A 420 3.35 -7.89 -0.66
CA LYS A 420 3.27 -7.31 -2.02
C LYS A 420 3.67 -5.84 -2.11
N ILE A 421 3.55 -5.08 -1.02
CA ILE A 421 3.53 -3.59 -1.03
C ILE A 421 4.84 -2.90 -1.44
N ASP A 422 5.95 -3.63 -1.47
CA ASP A 422 7.28 -3.07 -1.78
C ASP A 422 8.10 -3.94 -2.75
N GLU A 423 7.44 -4.84 -3.48
CA GLU A 423 8.16 -5.79 -4.36
C GLU A 423 8.46 -5.20 -5.75
N GLY A 424 7.97 -4.00 -6.06
CA GLY A 424 8.19 -3.33 -7.35
C GLY A 424 7.49 -4.02 -8.53
N ASN A 425 6.50 -4.88 -8.25
CA ASN A 425 5.69 -5.56 -9.24
C ASN A 425 4.38 -4.80 -9.49
N GLU A 426 4.17 -4.41 -10.75
CA GLU A 426 2.98 -3.71 -11.21
C GLU A 426 1.67 -4.46 -10.92
N ALA A 427 1.65 -5.78 -11.06
CA ALA A 427 0.45 -6.58 -10.79
C ALA A 427 0.07 -6.56 -9.30
N ASP A 428 1.07 -6.52 -8.42
CA ASP A 428 0.90 -6.44 -6.98
C ASP A 428 0.39 -5.06 -6.56
N GLU A 429 0.94 -3.98 -7.13
CA GLU A 429 0.45 -2.61 -6.92
C GLU A 429 -1.01 -2.44 -7.37
N VAL A 430 -1.36 -2.99 -8.54
CA VAL A 430 -2.74 -3.02 -9.06
C VAL A 430 -3.66 -3.77 -8.12
N TRP A 431 -3.23 -4.93 -7.63
CA TRP A 431 -4.02 -5.74 -6.70
C TRP A 431 -4.27 -4.99 -5.39
N ILE A 432 -3.23 -4.43 -4.76
CA ILE A 432 -3.33 -3.64 -3.52
C ILE A 432 -4.29 -2.46 -3.71
N ALA A 433 -4.14 -1.72 -4.82
CA ALA A 433 -5.04 -0.61 -5.13
C ALA A 433 -6.50 -1.09 -5.27
N SER A 434 -6.74 -2.18 -6.00
CA SER A 434 -8.08 -2.74 -6.20
C SER A 434 -8.73 -3.26 -4.91
N TYR A 435 -7.92 -3.69 -3.94
CA TYR A 435 -8.39 -4.23 -2.66
C TYR A 435 -8.61 -3.14 -1.61
N CYS A 436 -7.65 -2.23 -1.45
CA CYS A 436 -7.64 -1.25 -0.35
C CYS A 436 -8.41 0.04 -0.67
N LEU A 437 -8.31 0.58 -1.89
CA LEU A 437 -8.92 1.87 -2.23
C LEU A 437 -10.45 1.88 -2.10
N PRO A 438 -11.19 0.82 -2.48
CA PRO A 438 -12.64 0.77 -2.26
C PRO A 438 -13.03 0.83 -0.78
N VAL A 439 -12.23 0.21 0.11
CA VAL A 439 -12.45 0.24 1.57
C VAL A 439 -12.25 1.66 2.12
N ILE A 440 -11.26 2.38 1.57
CA ILE A 440 -10.98 3.77 1.95
C ILE A 440 -12.02 4.74 1.35
N GLY A 441 -12.60 4.39 0.20
CA GLY A 441 -13.49 5.27 -0.57
C GLY A 441 -12.73 6.25 -1.47
N ALA A 442 -11.51 5.91 -1.90
CA ALA A 442 -10.68 6.70 -2.80
C ALA A 442 -10.60 6.06 -4.19
N SER A 443 -10.33 6.86 -5.23
CA SER A 443 -10.19 6.33 -6.60
C SER A 443 -8.75 5.97 -6.97
N ASN A 444 -7.77 6.61 -6.32
CA ASN A 444 -6.33 6.37 -6.50
C ASN A 444 -5.57 6.86 -5.25
N TRP A 445 -4.33 6.39 -5.07
CA TRP A 445 -3.47 6.77 -3.94
C TRP A 445 -3.07 8.24 -3.92
N GLY A 446 -3.01 8.91 -5.09
CA GLY A 446 -2.69 10.34 -5.19
C GLY A 446 -3.75 11.26 -4.60
N GLU A 447 -4.99 10.80 -4.39
CA GLU A 447 -6.03 11.54 -3.64
C GLU A 447 -5.75 11.58 -2.14
N LEU A 448 -5.01 10.59 -1.64
CA LEU A 448 -4.78 10.35 -0.21
C LEU A 448 -3.39 10.79 0.23
N ILE A 449 -2.38 10.54 -0.60
CA ILE A 449 -0.98 10.56 -0.19
C ILE A 449 -0.29 11.82 -0.70
N TYR A 450 0.17 12.63 0.26
CA TYR A 450 1.04 13.76 -0.02
C TYR A 450 2.40 13.28 -0.52
N GLY A 451 2.91 13.90 -1.59
CA GLY A 451 4.18 13.51 -2.20
C GLY A 451 4.12 12.24 -3.07
N TYR A 452 2.92 11.66 -3.30
CA TYR A 452 2.77 10.48 -4.15
C TYR A 452 3.27 10.78 -5.57
N ASN A 453 4.42 10.20 -5.93
CA ASN A 453 5.06 10.48 -7.20
C ASN A 453 4.44 9.63 -8.33
N ASN A 454 3.43 10.20 -8.98
CA ASN A 454 2.76 9.63 -10.13
C ASN A 454 3.69 9.40 -11.33
N GLU A 455 4.89 10.00 -11.38
CA GLU A 455 5.76 9.91 -12.55
C GLU A 455 6.24 8.48 -12.86
N ALA A 456 6.61 7.71 -11.83
CA ALA A 456 7.07 6.33 -12.02
C ALA A 456 5.94 5.42 -12.51
N LEU A 457 4.74 5.61 -11.98
CA LEU A 457 3.53 4.90 -12.42
C LEU A 457 3.13 5.29 -13.84
N VAL A 458 3.14 6.59 -14.15
CA VAL A 458 2.89 7.08 -15.51
C VAL A 458 3.94 6.53 -16.48
N GLU A 459 5.21 6.47 -16.08
CA GLU A 459 6.25 5.83 -16.87
C GLU A 459 5.93 4.36 -17.15
N GLY A 460 5.48 3.62 -16.13
CA GLY A 460 4.99 2.24 -16.25
C GLY A 460 3.86 2.11 -17.30
N PHE A 461 2.86 2.99 -17.25
CA PHE A 461 1.79 3.02 -18.24
C PHE A 461 2.31 3.29 -19.67
N VAL A 462 3.24 4.23 -19.83
CA VAL A 462 3.84 4.52 -21.14
C VAL A 462 4.61 3.30 -21.65
N ARG A 463 5.43 2.67 -20.80
CA ARG A 463 6.15 1.43 -21.16
C ARG A 463 5.20 0.29 -21.54
N ARG A 464 4.08 0.15 -20.82
CA ARG A 464 3.01 -0.78 -21.18
C ARG A 464 2.51 -0.53 -22.60
N LEU A 465 2.23 0.72 -22.98
CA LEU A 465 1.78 1.04 -24.35
C LEU A 465 2.83 0.63 -25.38
N TYR A 466 4.11 0.97 -25.19
CA TYR A 466 5.18 0.57 -26.12
C TYR A 466 5.32 -0.96 -26.22
N ARG A 467 5.38 -1.67 -25.09
CA ARG A 467 5.58 -3.12 -25.06
C ARG A 467 4.40 -3.87 -25.66
N GLN A 468 3.19 -3.53 -25.24
CA GLN A 468 1.99 -4.30 -25.57
C GLN A 468 1.36 -3.89 -26.90
N CYS A 469 1.55 -2.63 -27.35
CA CYS A 469 1.02 -2.15 -28.63
C CYS A 469 2.07 -2.27 -29.76
N LEU A 470 3.34 -1.92 -29.50
CA LEU A 470 4.39 -1.81 -30.51
C LEU A 470 5.46 -2.90 -30.41
N ASN A 471 5.38 -3.78 -29.40
CA ASN A 471 6.34 -4.87 -29.18
C ASN A 471 7.81 -4.40 -29.07
N ARG A 472 8.03 -3.25 -28.42
CA ARG A 472 9.37 -2.70 -28.14
C ARG A 472 9.40 -1.88 -26.87
N GLU A 473 10.60 -1.56 -26.38
CA GLU A 473 10.78 -0.52 -25.36
C GLU A 473 10.65 0.88 -25.98
N PRO A 474 10.24 1.90 -25.20
CA PRO A 474 10.37 3.28 -25.61
C PRO A 474 11.84 3.69 -25.74
N ASP A 475 12.14 4.54 -26.71
CA ASP A 475 13.33 5.39 -26.66
C ASP A 475 13.15 6.53 -25.64
N GLU A 476 14.24 7.19 -25.26
CA GLU A 476 14.23 8.24 -24.22
C GLU A 476 13.31 9.42 -24.58
N GLU A 477 13.28 9.83 -25.85
CA GLU A 477 12.49 10.97 -26.30
C GLU A 477 10.99 10.65 -26.27
N GLY A 478 10.61 9.49 -26.79
CA GLY A 478 9.24 8.98 -26.78
C GLY A 478 8.73 8.75 -25.38
N LEU A 479 9.54 8.19 -24.48
CA LEU A 479 9.17 8.00 -23.07
C LEU A 479 8.87 9.34 -22.40
N ARG A 480 9.80 10.30 -22.53
CA ARG A 480 9.67 11.64 -21.96
C ARG A 480 8.42 12.36 -22.50
N TYR A 481 8.21 12.34 -23.81
CA TYR A 481 7.08 13.00 -24.45
C TYR A 481 5.71 12.55 -23.92
N TRP A 482 5.48 11.23 -23.84
CA TRP A 482 4.21 10.70 -23.35
C TRP A 482 4.06 10.90 -21.85
N LYS A 483 5.13 10.68 -21.07
CA LYS A 483 5.14 10.87 -19.62
C LYS A 483 4.77 12.31 -19.25
N GLU A 484 5.45 13.30 -19.83
CA GLU A 484 5.20 14.71 -19.56
C GLU A 484 3.74 15.11 -19.82
N LYS A 485 3.14 14.62 -20.92
CA LYS A 485 1.75 14.94 -21.25
C LYS A 485 0.74 14.31 -20.30
N LEU A 486 1.00 13.10 -19.83
CA LEU A 486 0.14 12.39 -18.87
C LEU A 486 0.28 12.96 -17.46
N VAL A 487 1.52 13.20 -16.99
CA VAL A 487 1.79 13.84 -15.69
C VAL A 487 1.19 15.24 -15.63
N SER A 488 1.34 16.03 -16.70
CA SER A 488 0.73 17.38 -16.79
C SER A 488 -0.77 17.38 -17.10
N LYS A 489 -1.41 16.20 -17.22
CA LYS A 489 -2.83 16.01 -17.54
C LYS A 489 -3.29 16.69 -18.83
N LYS A 490 -2.37 16.97 -19.77
CA LYS A 490 -2.69 17.52 -21.10
C LYS A 490 -3.38 16.49 -21.98
N ILE A 491 -3.16 15.20 -21.71
CA ILE A 491 -3.83 14.08 -22.35
C ILE A 491 -4.28 13.08 -21.29
N THR A 492 -5.31 12.31 -21.63
CA THR A 492 -5.82 11.22 -20.78
C THR A 492 -5.30 9.86 -21.23
N GLY A 493 -5.53 8.81 -20.46
CA GLY A 493 -5.18 7.43 -20.83
C GLY A 493 -5.79 7.00 -22.18
N ALA A 494 -7.04 7.37 -22.45
CA ALA A 494 -7.71 7.13 -23.73
C ALA A 494 -7.07 7.89 -24.90
N ASN A 495 -6.58 9.13 -24.67
CA ASN A 495 -5.90 9.87 -25.73
C ASN A 495 -4.49 9.32 -25.98
N ALA A 496 -3.77 8.91 -24.93
CA ALA A 496 -2.47 8.28 -25.05
C ALA A 496 -2.59 6.94 -25.80
N GLY A 497 -3.50 6.05 -25.38
CA GLY A 497 -3.73 4.78 -26.07
C GLY A 497 -4.11 4.98 -27.54
N ALA A 498 -5.01 5.90 -27.84
CA ALA A 498 -5.36 6.23 -29.23
C ALA A 498 -4.14 6.70 -30.03
N GLY A 499 -3.24 7.51 -29.43
CA GLY A 499 -2.01 7.93 -30.07
C GLY A 499 -1.10 6.78 -30.51
N PHE A 500 -1.13 5.64 -29.81
CA PHE A 500 -0.40 4.42 -30.20
C PHE A 500 -1.17 3.61 -31.25
N PHE A 501 -2.44 3.31 -31.01
CA PHE A 501 -3.25 2.50 -31.93
C PHE A 501 -3.55 3.19 -33.28
N ASP A 502 -3.59 4.53 -33.30
CA ASP A 502 -3.75 5.34 -34.51
C ASP A 502 -2.41 5.73 -35.14
N SER A 503 -1.27 5.36 -34.55
CA SER A 503 0.06 5.68 -35.10
C SER A 503 0.32 4.95 -36.42
N ASP A 504 1.14 5.57 -37.27
CA ASP A 504 1.60 4.92 -38.51
C ASP A 504 2.40 3.65 -38.21
N GLU A 505 3.18 3.64 -37.12
CA GLU A 505 3.94 2.46 -36.68
C GLU A 505 3.02 1.27 -36.40
N PHE A 506 1.95 1.49 -35.63
CA PHE A 506 0.98 0.43 -35.35
C PHE A 506 0.21 0.02 -36.61
N LYS A 507 -0.25 0.98 -37.42
CA LYS A 507 -1.00 0.69 -38.66
C LYS A 507 -0.16 -0.10 -39.67
N ASN A 508 1.13 0.21 -39.79
CA ASN A 508 2.06 -0.46 -40.70
C ASN A 508 2.43 -1.88 -40.27
N SER A 509 2.13 -2.28 -39.03
CA SER A 509 2.29 -3.68 -38.59
C SER A 509 1.35 -4.66 -39.30
N GLY A 510 0.28 -4.16 -39.95
CA GLY A 510 -0.60 -4.96 -40.80
C GLY A 510 -1.41 -6.01 -40.05
N LEU A 511 -1.69 -5.82 -38.75
CA LEU A 511 -2.46 -6.78 -37.96
C LEU A 511 -3.82 -7.10 -38.58
N SER A 512 -4.20 -8.39 -38.47
CA SER A 512 -5.57 -8.83 -38.72
C SER A 512 -6.55 -8.18 -37.74
N ASP A 513 -7.85 -8.25 -38.03
CA ASP A 513 -8.87 -7.74 -37.10
C ASP A 513 -8.92 -8.56 -35.81
N GLU A 514 -8.68 -9.86 -35.90
CA GLU A 514 -8.55 -10.76 -34.76
C GLU A 514 -7.35 -10.39 -33.86
N ASP A 515 -6.20 -10.06 -34.43
CA ASP A 515 -5.00 -9.66 -33.69
C ASP A 515 -5.10 -8.24 -33.13
N TYR A 516 -5.78 -7.34 -33.85
CA TYR A 516 -6.09 -6.00 -33.36
C TYR A 516 -6.94 -6.06 -32.09
N VAL A 517 -8.01 -6.85 -32.10
CA VAL A 517 -8.88 -7.05 -30.92
C VAL A 517 -8.10 -7.69 -29.78
N GLU A 518 -7.26 -8.70 -30.06
CA GLU A 518 -6.41 -9.32 -29.03
C GLU A 518 -5.48 -8.31 -28.36
N THR A 519 -4.89 -7.42 -29.15
CA THR A 519 -3.99 -6.36 -28.65
C THR A 519 -4.75 -5.38 -27.77
N LEU A 520 -6.00 -5.01 -28.11
CA LEU A 520 -6.84 -4.18 -27.26
C LEU A 520 -7.12 -4.81 -25.89
N TYR A 521 -7.43 -6.12 -25.85
CA TYR A 521 -7.62 -6.83 -24.58
C TYR A 521 -6.34 -6.78 -23.72
N LYS A 522 -5.19 -7.09 -24.31
CA LYS A 522 -3.92 -7.08 -23.58
C LYS A 522 -3.57 -5.70 -23.06
N VAL A 523 -3.64 -4.67 -23.90
CA VAL A 523 -3.26 -3.29 -23.56
C VAL A 523 -4.27 -2.64 -22.62
N MET A 524 -5.56 -2.75 -22.92
CA MET A 524 -6.61 -1.95 -22.26
C MET A 524 -7.32 -2.68 -21.12
N MET A 525 -7.22 -4.00 -21.04
CA MET A 525 -7.86 -4.79 -19.98
C MET A 525 -6.86 -5.61 -19.16
N GLY A 526 -5.61 -5.71 -19.59
CA GLY A 526 -4.56 -6.43 -18.83
C GLY A 526 -4.71 -7.94 -18.86
N ARG A 527 -5.47 -8.49 -19.81
CA ARG A 527 -5.74 -9.92 -19.93
C ARG A 527 -5.86 -10.35 -21.40
N ALA A 528 -5.80 -11.65 -21.64
CA ALA A 528 -6.17 -12.22 -22.93
C ALA A 528 -7.68 -12.14 -23.16
N SER A 529 -8.10 -12.15 -24.42
CA SER A 529 -9.51 -12.20 -24.78
C SER A 529 -10.13 -13.57 -24.48
N ASP A 530 -11.40 -13.59 -24.09
CA ASP A 530 -12.24 -14.78 -24.13
C ASP A 530 -12.85 -14.97 -25.54
N ASN A 531 -13.30 -16.20 -25.84
CA ASN A 531 -13.76 -16.55 -27.19
C ASN A 531 -14.98 -15.72 -27.61
N GLU A 532 -15.94 -15.56 -26.71
CA GLU A 532 -17.19 -14.84 -26.95
C GLU A 532 -16.95 -13.34 -27.14
N GLY A 533 -16.16 -12.72 -26.26
CA GLY A 533 -15.79 -11.31 -26.31
C GLY A 533 -14.99 -10.97 -27.56
N LYS A 534 -14.02 -11.81 -27.94
CA LYS A 534 -13.28 -11.64 -29.20
C LYS A 534 -14.20 -11.72 -30.40
N ALA A 535 -15.06 -12.74 -30.46
CA ALA A 535 -16.01 -12.91 -31.55
C ALA A 535 -16.97 -11.73 -31.68
N TYR A 536 -17.42 -11.15 -30.55
CA TYR A 536 -18.28 -9.97 -30.53
C TYR A 536 -17.63 -8.76 -31.21
N TRP A 537 -16.39 -8.42 -30.84
CA TRP A 537 -15.70 -7.26 -31.42
C TRP A 537 -15.27 -7.48 -32.87
N VAL A 538 -14.82 -8.68 -33.21
CA VAL A 538 -14.47 -9.05 -34.59
C VAL A 538 -15.70 -9.00 -35.50
N LYS A 539 -16.87 -9.43 -35.01
CA LYS A 539 -18.12 -9.30 -35.76
C LYS A 539 -18.43 -7.84 -36.11
N LYS A 540 -18.24 -6.90 -35.18
CA LYS A 540 -18.44 -5.46 -35.45
C LYS A 540 -17.54 -4.96 -36.58
N LEU A 541 -16.26 -5.37 -36.60
CA LEU A 541 -15.32 -5.02 -37.67
C LEU A 541 -15.78 -5.59 -39.02
N LYS A 542 -16.18 -6.87 -39.05
CA LYS A 542 -16.71 -7.54 -40.25
C LYS A 542 -18.01 -6.92 -40.77
N GLU A 543 -18.80 -6.31 -39.88
CA GLU A 543 -20.03 -5.58 -40.22
C GLU A 543 -19.80 -4.06 -40.38
N GLY A 544 -18.57 -3.66 -40.70
CA GLY A 544 -18.24 -2.33 -41.21
C GLY A 544 -17.88 -1.28 -40.15
N VAL A 545 -17.96 -1.60 -38.86
CA VAL A 545 -17.49 -0.70 -37.80
C VAL A 545 -15.99 -0.47 -37.95
N GLY A 546 -15.55 0.78 -37.91
CA GLY A 546 -14.12 1.08 -38.00
C GLY A 546 -13.35 0.72 -36.72
N ARG A 547 -12.04 0.52 -36.84
CA ARG A 547 -11.16 0.20 -35.70
C ARG A 547 -11.22 1.24 -34.57
N GLN A 548 -11.44 2.52 -34.90
CA GLN A 548 -11.66 3.59 -33.92
C GLN A 548 -12.94 3.39 -33.10
N GLY A 549 -14.01 2.86 -33.69
CA GLY A 549 -15.27 2.57 -33.00
C GLY A 549 -15.11 1.42 -32.01
N VAL A 550 -14.35 0.39 -32.41
CA VAL A 550 -13.98 -0.71 -31.50
C VAL A 550 -13.07 -0.19 -30.37
N TYR A 551 -12.02 0.57 -30.68
CA TYR A 551 -11.16 1.21 -29.67
C TYR A 551 -11.97 2.02 -28.66
N SER A 552 -12.92 2.84 -29.14
CA SER A 552 -13.80 3.65 -28.28
C SER A 552 -14.60 2.80 -27.29
N GLY A 553 -15.01 1.59 -27.68
CA GLY A 553 -15.68 0.65 -26.79
C GLY A 553 -14.78 0.17 -25.64
N PHE A 554 -13.54 -0.21 -25.95
CA PHE A 554 -12.55 -0.60 -24.93
C PHE A 554 -12.15 0.58 -24.05
N ALA A 555 -11.89 1.74 -24.66
CA ALA A 555 -11.57 2.98 -23.96
C ALA A 555 -12.69 3.41 -23.00
N GLY A 556 -13.95 3.08 -23.30
CA GLY A 556 -15.13 3.34 -22.48
C GLY A 556 -15.36 2.35 -21.34
N SER A 557 -14.60 1.25 -21.27
CA SER A 557 -14.88 0.15 -20.34
C SER A 557 -14.44 0.44 -18.90
N THR A 558 -15.12 -0.20 -17.94
CA THR A 558 -14.71 -0.20 -16.53
C THR A 558 -13.33 -0.84 -16.34
N GLU A 559 -13.00 -1.87 -17.13
CA GLU A 559 -11.68 -2.52 -17.06
C GLU A 559 -10.56 -1.54 -17.44
N PHE A 560 -10.73 -0.76 -18.51
CA PHE A 560 -9.74 0.25 -18.87
C PHE A 560 -9.67 1.41 -17.86
N LYS A 561 -10.79 1.75 -17.21
CA LYS A 561 -10.80 2.68 -16.08
C LYS A 561 -9.91 2.17 -14.95
N ASN A 562 -10.01 0.88 -14.61
CA ASN A 562 -9.22 0.27 -13.55
C ASN A 562 -7.72 0.26 -13.89
N ILE A 563 -7.37 -0.02 -15.16
CA ILE A 563 -5.99 0.11 -15.64
C ILE A 563 -5.48 1.55 -15.49
N CYS A 564 -6.23 2.56 -15.95
CA CYS A 564 -5.76 3.95 -15.82
C CYS A 564 -5.61 4.37 -14.35
N ASN A 565 -6.55 3.97 -13.49
CA ASN A 565 -6.51 4.26 -12.07
C ASN A 565 -5.28 3.65 -11.38
N SER A 566 -4.86 2.43 -11.76
CA SER A 566 -3.68 1.79 -11.15
C SER A 566 -2.38 2.53 -11.45
N TYR A 567 -2.35 3.31 -12.54
CA TYR A 567 -1.22 4.18 -12.87
C TYR A 567 -1.41 5.64 -12.47
N GLY A 568 -2.44 5.97 -11.69
CA GLY A 568 -2.73 7.36 -11.31
C GLY A 568 -3.10 8.26 -12.50
N ILE A 569 -3.61 7.70 -13.60
CA ILE A 569 -3.96 8.42 -14.82
C ILE A 569 -5.47 8.58 -14.94
N ASP A 570 -5.91 9.78 -15.33
CA ASP A 570 -7.30 10.02 -15.73
C ASP A 570 -7.61 9.24 -17.01
N ARG A 571 -8.57 8.29 -16.98
CA ARG A 571 -8.97 7.50 -18.16
C ARG A 571 -9.38 8.38 -19.34
N GLY A 572 -10.18 9.41 -19.07
CA GLY A 572 -10.75 10.30 -20.08
C GLY A 572 -11.75 9.64 -21.02
N SER A 573 -11.90 10.21 -22.21
CA SER A 573 -12.75 9.68 -23.27
C SER A 573 -12.06 9.80 -24.63
N TYR A 574 -12.53 8.99 -25.58
CA TYR A 574 -12.10 9.04 -26.97
C TYR A 574 -13.33 9.26 -27.85
N THR A 575 -13.18 10.10 -28.88
CA THR A 575 -14.23 10.38 -29.85
C THR A 575 -13.72 10.00 -31.23
N PRO A 576 -14.28 8.94 -31.86
CA PRO A 576 -13.90 8.54 -33.20
C PRO A 576 -14.13 9.63 -34.24
N SER A 577 -13.22 9.76 -35.22
CA SER A 577 -13.36 10.73 -36.31
C SER A 577 -14.19 10.19 -37.48
N GLU A 578 -14.10 8.90 -37.79
CA GLU A 578 -14.84 8.29 -38.90
C GLU A 578 -16.33 8.14 -38.57
N GLY A 579 -17.21 8.52 -39.49
CA GLY A 579 -18.68 8.38 -39.33
C GLY A 579 -19.09 6.96 -38.91
N ARG A 580 -18.56 5.93 -39.59
CA ARG A 580 -18.80 4.50 -39.30
C ARG A 580 -18.24 4.01 -37.96
N SER A 581 -17.53 4.87 -37.22
CA SER A 581 -16.94 4.55 -35.91
C SER A 581 -17.67 5.26 -34.77
N LYS A 582 -18.45 6.31 -35.05
CA LYS A 582 -19.12 7.13 -34.02
C LYS A 582 -20.29 6.41 -33.34
N ASN A 583 -20.98 5.53 -34.06
CA ASN A 583 -22.05 4.68 -33.52
C ASN A 583 -21.97 3.29 -34.17
N PRO A 584 -21.40 2.29 -33.47
CA PRO A 584 -21.28 0.93 -33.98
C PRO A 584 -22.62 0.27 -34.34
N GLY A 585 -23.67 0.52 -33.54
CA GLY A 585 -25.00 -0.04 -33.80
C GLY A 585 -25.61 0.49 -35.10
N LEU A 586 -25.52 1.82 -35.31
CA LEU A 586 -25.91 2.47 -36.55
C LEU A 586 -25.16 1.91 -37.76
N THR A 587 -23.86 1.69 -37.60
CA THR A 587 -23.01 1.18 -38.70
C THR A 587 -23.41 -0.24 -39.08
N GLN A 588 -23.61 -1.13 -38.11
CA GLN A 588 -24.08 -2.50 -38.37
C GLN A 588 -25.47 -2.50 -39.02
N PHE A 589 -26.34 -1.58 -38.60
CA PHE A 589 -27.66 -1.39 -39.21
C PHE A 589 -27.57 -0.91 -40.67
N ILE A 590 -26.67 0.01 -41.00
CA ILE A 590 -26.44 0.45 -42.39
C ILE A 590 -25.77 -0.66 -43.20
N TYR A 591 -24.81 -1.38 -42.64
CA TYR A 591 -24.16 -2.53 -43.28
C TYR A 591 -25.19 -3.61 -43.67
N ARG A 592 -26.19 -3.81 -42.81
CA ARG A 592 -27.34 -4.66 -43.08
C ARG A 592 -28.14 -4.19 -44.31
N MET A 593 -28.30 -2.89 -44.54
CA MET A 593 -28.98 -2.39 -45.75
C MET A 593 -28.21 -2.76 -47.01
N TYR A 594 -26.88 -2.61 -47.02
CA TYR A 594 -26.04 -3.06 -48.14
C TYR A 594 -26.14 -4.58 -48.35
N SER A 595 -25.93 -5.37 -47.28
CA SER A 595 -25.84 -6.83 -47.39
C SER A 595 -27.18 -7.51 -47.67
N LYS A 596 -28.28 -7.04 -47.06
CA LYS A 596 -29.60 -7.66 -47.21
C LYS A 596 -30.44 -7.01 -48.32
N ALA A 597 -30.44 -5.68 -48.42
CA ALA A 597 -31.23 -4.99 -49.44
C ALA A 597 -30.50 -4.88 -50.77
N LEU A 598 -29.19 -4.68 -50.81
CA LEU A 598 -28.43 -4.56 -52.08
C LEU A 598 -27.71 -5.85 -52.47
N ASN A 599 -27.62 -6.83 -51.56
CA ASN A 599 -26.94 -8.11 -51.76
C ASN A 599 -25.45 -7.94 -52.12
N ARG A 600 -24.77 -7.02 -51.43
CA ARG A 600 -23.33 -6.77 -51.57
C ARG A 600 -22.72 -6.26 -50.28
N GLU A 601 -21.40 -6.31 -50.19
CA GLU A 601 -20.68 -5.70 -49.08
C GLU A 601 -20.75 -4.17 -49.15
N ALA A 602 -20.65 -3.55 -47.98
CA ALA A 602 -20.62 -2.10 -47.84
C ALA A 602 -19.18 -1.56 -47.92
N GLU A 603 -19.03 -0.48 -48.66
CA GLU A 603 -17.79 0.25 -48.84
C GLU A 603 -17.61 1.29 -47.74
N VAL A 604 -16.37 1.47 -47.32
CA VAL A 604 -15.98 2.38 -46.22
C VAL A 604 -16.54 3.79 -46.40
N ASN A 605 -16.42 4.36 -47.60
CA ASN A 605 -16.92 5.70 -47.88
C ASN A 605 -18.45 5.77 -47.82
N GLY A 606 -19.15 4.72 -48.26
CA GLY A 606 -20.61 4.63 -48.19
C GLY A 606 -21.10 4.53 -46.75
N LEU A 607 -20.44 3.72 -45.92
CA LEU A 607 -20.75 3.63 -44.48
C LEU A 607 -20.51 4.96 -43.77
N ASN A 608 -19.37 5.61 -44.02
CA ASN A 608 -19.07 6.91 -43.44
C ASN A 608 -20.12 7.96 -43.82
N TYR A 609 -20.47 8.05 -45.11
CA TYR A 609 -21.49 8.97 -45.59
C TYR A 609 -22.83 8.76 -44.88
N TRP A 610 -23.36 7.54 -44.88
CA TRP A 610 -24.68 7.27 -44.28
C TRP A 610 -24.69 7.46 -42.77
N CYS A 611 -23.63 7.03 -42.07
CA CYS A 611 -23.52 7.26 -40.64
C CYS A 611 -23.51 8.76 -40.31
N ASP A 612 -22.69 9.55 -41.00
CA ASP A 612 -22.64 11.00 -40.77
C ASP A 612 -23.96 11.68 -41.15
N ALA A 613 -24.61 11.27 -42.24
CA ALA A 613 -25.88 11.82 -42.68
C ALA A 613 -26.99 11.59 -41.63
N VAL A 614 -27.06 10.38 -41.05
CA VAL A 614 -28.03 10.05 -40.00
C VAL A 614 -27.69 10.75 -38.68
N LEU A 615 -26.42 10.71 -38.25
CA LEU A 615 -25.98 11.33 -36.99
C LEU A 615 -26.15 12.86 -36.99
N ASN A 616 -26.02 13.50 -38.15
CA ASN A 616 -26.23 14.94 -38.32
C ASN A 616 -27.70 15.31 -38.59
N GLY A 617 -28.63 14.34 -38.55
CA GLY A 617 -30.06 14.56 -38.76
C GLY A 617 -30.46 14.92 -40.19
N GLN A 618 -29.59 14.67 -41.18
CA GLN A 618 -29.92 14.88 -42.60
C GLN A 618 -30.91 13.84 -43.11
N TYR A 619 -30.86 12.63 -42.53
CA TYR A 619 -31.79 11.54 -42.81
C TYR A 619 -32.27 10.93 -41.49
N SER A 620 -33.56 10.64 -41.42
CA SER A 620 -34.06 9.68 -40.42
C SER A 620 -33.60 8.26 -40.79
N LEU A 621 -33.62 7.33 -39.83
CA LEU A 621 -33.32 5.92 -40.12
C LEU A 621 -34.28 5.35 -41.18
N ASP A 622 -35.54 5.75 -41.13
CA ASP A 622 -36.57 5.29 -42.06
C ASP A 622 -36.38 5.93 -43.45
N ASP A 623 -36.03 7.22 -43.55
CA ASP A 623 -35.69 7.86 -44.84
C ASP A 623 -34.44 7.25 -45.47
N MET A 624 -33.43 6.93 -44.65
CA MET A 624 -32.23 6.24 -45.11
C MET A 624 -32.59 4.85 -45.65
N ALA A 625 -33.30 4.03 -44.87
CA ALA A 625 -33.69 2.69 -45.30
C ALA A 625 -34.58 2.72 -46.56
N THR A 626 -35.53 3.66 -46.64
CA THR A 626 -36.46 3.77 -47.78
C THR A 626 -35.83 4.46 -48.98
N ARG A 627 -35.70 5.79 -48.93
CA ARG A 627 -35.24 6.63 -50.04
C ARG A 627 -33.77 6.37 -50.39
N GLY A 628 -32.96 6.09 -49.37
CA GLY A 628 -31.53 5.87 -49.54
C GLY A 628 -31.17 4.49 -50.11
N PHE A 629 -31.94 3.45 -49.79
CA PHE A 629 -31.66 2.08 -50.24
C PHE A 629 -32.75 1.50 -51.15
N PHE A 630 -33.99 1.34 -50.69
CA PHE A 630 -35.04 0.65 -51.46
C PHE A 630 -35.57 1.44 -52.67
N GLU A 631 -35.52 2.77 -52.65
CA GLU A 631 -35.82 3.63 -53.82
C GLU A 631 -34.57 3.98 -54.63
N SER A 632 -33.39 3.50 -54.23
CA SER A 632 -32.15 3.80 -54.96
C SER A 632 -32.17 3.18 -56.35
N ALA A 633 -31.55 3.87 -57.31
CA ALA A 633 -31.36 3.33 -58.66
C ALA A 633 -30.67 1.96 -58.64
N GLU A 634 -29.78 1.75 -57.68
CA GLU A 634 -29.09 0.48 -57.47
C GLU A 634 -30.05 -0.65 -57.09
N PHE A 635 -30.90 -0.46 -56.08
CA PHE A 635 -31.88 -1.47 -55.69
C PHE A 635 -32.88 -1.75 -56.83
N LEU A 636 -33.37 -0.70 -57.49
CA LEU A 636 -34.32 -0.83 -58.59
C LEU A 636 -33.73 -1.60 -59.79
N SER A 637 -32.41 -1.48 -60.02
CA SER A 637 -31.72 -2.22 -61.09
C SER A 637 -31.67 -3.74 -60.88
N ARG A 638 -31.92 -4.22 -59.65
CA ARG A 638 -31.99 -5.66 -59.35
C ARG A 638 -33.18 -6.37 -60.01
N ASN A 639 -34.19 -5.61 -60.47
CA ASN A 639 -35.36 -6.11 -61.18
C ASN A 639 -36.02 -7.35 -60.53
N LEU A 640 -36.15 -7.32 -59.20
CA LEU A 640 -36.70 -8.43 -58.41
C LEU A 640 -38.15 -8.72 -58.78
N SER A 641 -38.55 -10.00 -58.73
CA SER A 641 -39.96 -10.38 -58.72
C SER A 641 -40.66 -9.85 -57.46
N ASP A 642 -41.99 -9.83 -57.43
CA ASP A 642 -42.71 -9.40 -56.22
C ASP A 642 -42.45 -10.36 -55.06
N GLU A 643 -42.33 -11.66 -55.33
CA GLU A 643 -41.96 -12.69 -54.36
C GLU A 643 -40.58 -12.42 -53.74
N ASP A 644 -39.58 -12.14 -54.57
CA ASP A 644 -38.20 -11.88 -54.13
C ASP A 644 -38.06 -10.52 -53.45
N PHE A 645 -38.87 -9.54 -53.86
CA PHE A 645 -38.93 -8.23 -53.23
C PHE A 645 -39.48 -8.33 -51.80
N VAL A 646 -40.60 -9.02 -51.60
CA VAL A 646 -41.17 -9.25 -50.26
C VAL A 646 -40.19 -10.05 -49.40
N GLU A 647 -39.56 -11.07 -49.96
CA GLU A 647 -38.53 -11.86 -49.25
C GLU A 647 -37.34 -10.98 -48.82
N THR A 648 -36.87 -10.09 -49.70
CA THR A 648 -35.80 -9.14 -49.40
C THR A 648 -36.22 -8.17 -48.30
N ALA A 649 -37.47 -7.72 -48.28
CA ALA A 649 -38.01 -6.86 -47.22
C ALA A 649 -38.01 -7.58 -45.86
N TYR A 650 -38.52 -8.81 -45.76
CA TYR A 650 -38.46 -9.61 -44.53
C TYR A 650 -37.02 -9.80 -44.03
N ASN A 651 -36.12 -10.23 -44.92
CA ASN A 651 -34.74 -10.46 -44.57
C ASN A 651 -33.98 -9.18 -44.19
N THR A 652 -34.41 -8.00 -44.64
CA THR A 652 -33.78 -6.71 -44.31
C THR A 652 -34.39 -6.09 -43.06
N PHE A 653 -35.71 -6.02 -42.94
CA PHE A 653 -36.38 -5.32 -41.85
C PHE A 653 -36.61 -6.19 -40.61
N PHE A 654 -36.65 -7.52 -40.71
CA PHE A 654 -36.95 -8.40 -39.56
C PHE A 654 -35.89 -9.46 -39.25
N ASP A 655 -34.87 -9.62 -40.11
CA ASP A 655 -33.79 -10.61 -39.95
C ASP A 655 -34.24 -12.07 -39.92
N ARG A 656 -35.31 -12.35 -40.66
CA ARG A 656 -35.83 -13.70 -40.84
C ARG A 656 -36.42 -13.87 -42.23
N PRO A 657 -36.54 -15.12 -42.72
CA PRO A 657 -37.35 -15.39 -43.89
C PRO A 657 -38.82 -15.06 -43.63
N SER A 658 -39.55 -14.80 -44.72
CA SER A 658 -41.00 -14.62 -44.65
C SER A 658 -41.70 -15.91 -44.24
N ASP A 659 -42.77 -15.80 -43.44
CA ASP A 659 -43.71 -16.90 -43.22
C ASP A 659 -44.74 -16.97 -44.36
N GLU A 660 -45.29 -18.16 -44.60
CA GLU A 660 -46.17 -18.42 -45.75
C GLU A 660 -47.40 -17.51 -45.77
N ALA A 661 -48.02 -17.28 -44.61
CA ALA A 661 -49.20 -16.44 -44.46
C ALA A 661 -48.89 -14.95 -44.69
N GLY A 662 -47.82 -14.44 -44.07
CA GLY A 662 -47.38 -13.05 -44.21
C GLY A 662 -46.96 -12.73 -45.64
N LYS A 663 -46.22 -13.62 -46.30
CA LYS A 663 -45.84 -13.47 -47.72
C LYS A 663 -47.07 -13.44 -48.62
N ALA A 664 -48.02 -14.36 -48.41
CA ALA A 664 -49.25 -14.41 -49.19
C ALA A 664 -50.11 -13.14 -49.01
N ASP A 665 -50.20 -12.58 -47.79
CA ASP A 665 -50.94 -11.34 -47.53
C ASP A 665 -50.32 -10.16 -48.28
N TRP A 666 -49.00 -9.96 -48.21
CA TRP A 666 -48.33 -8.89 -48.94
C TRP A 666 -48.49 -9.01 -50.46
N LEU A 667 -48.33 -10.21 -51.02
CA LEU A 667 -48.52 -10.45 -52.46
C LEU A 667 -49.96 -10.19 -52.89
N ASN A 668 -50.95 -10.57 -52.08
CA ASN A 668 -52.36 -10.28 -52.34
C ASN A 668 -52.63 -8.77 -52.34
N ARG A 669 -52.08 -8.02 -51.38
CA ARG A 669 -52.20 -6.56 -51.33
C ARG A 669 -51.64 -5.90 -52.59
N MET A 670 -50.47 -6.35 -53.05
CA MET A 670 -49.84 -5.81 -54.26
C MET A 670 -50.63 -6.13 -55.53
N ARG A 671 -51.05 -7.40 -55.69
CA ARG A 671 -51.69 -7.88 -56.93
C ARG A 671 -53.15 -7.49 -57.08
N ASN A 672 -53.88 -7.49 -55.96
CA ASN A 672 -55.34 -7.40 -55.98
C ASN A 672 -55.88 -6.12 -55.32
N LEU A 673 -55.10 -5.45 -54.46
CA LEU A 673 -55.54 -4.27 -53.71
C LEU A 673 -54.79 -2.97 -54.09
N GLY A 674 -53.91 -3.03 -55.09
CA GLY A 674 -53.23 -1.87 -55.66
C GLY A 674 -52.08 -1.30 -54.81
N TYR A 675 -51.56 -2.05 -53.83
CA TYR A 675 -50.41 -1.62 -53.03
C TYR A 675 -49.15 -1.54 -53.89
N THR A 676 -48.42 -0.45 -53.77
CA THR A 676 -47.09 -0.32 -54.38
C THR A 676 -46.03 -1.01 -53.52
N ARG A 677 -44.87 -1.29 -54.11
CA ARG A 677 -43.68 -1.73 -53.36
C ARG A 677 -43.32 -0.78 -52.22
N MET A 678 -43.57 0.52 -52.39
CA MET A 678 -43.33 1.49 -51.32
C MET A 678 -44.36 1.42 -50.19
N ASP A 679 -45.60 1.06 -50.47
CA ASP A 679 -46.60 0.82 -49.42
C ASP A 679 -46.22 -0.41 -48.58
N VAL A 680 -45.62 -1.42 -49.22
CA VAL A 680 -45.04 -2.57 -48.50
C VAL A 680 -43.90 -2.09 -47.60
N ILE A 681 -42.87 -1.42 -48.12
CA ILE A 681 -41.74 -0.95 -47.29
C ILE A 681 -42.18 -0.06 -46.14
N ARG A 682 -43.13 0.87 -46.35
CA ARG A 682 -43.69 1.69 -45.27
C ARG A 682 -44.36 0.84 -44.20
N GLY A 683 -45.04 -0.23 -44.59
CA GLY A 683 -45.61 -1.20 -43.66
C GLY A 683 -44.56 -1.90 -42.80
N PHE A 684 -43.42 -2.29 -43.37
CA PHE A 684 -42.30 -2.85 -42.62
C PHE A 684 -41.64 -1.80 -41.71
N CYS A 685 -41.38 -0.59 -42.23
CA CYS A 685 -40.79 0.51 -41.43
C CYS A 685 -41.66 0.91 -40.23
N GLY A 686 -42.98 0.87 -40.39
CA GLY A 686 -43.93 1.23 -39.34
C GLY A 686 -44.28 0.10 -38.37
N SER A 687 -43.68 -1.09 -38.51
CA SER A 687 -44.04 -2.24 -37.68
C SER A 687 -43.33 -2.24 -36.33
N GLU A 688 -43.98 -2.85 -35.33
CA GLU A 688 -43.38 -3.10 -34.02
C GLU A 688 -42.13 -3.98 -34.13
N GLU A 689 -42.15 -4.97 -35.02
CA GLU A 689 -41.03 -5.89 -35.25
C GLU A 689 -39.77 -5.16 -35.74
N PHE A 690 -39.91 -4.19 -36.64
CA PHE A 690 -38.77 -3.36 -37.05
C PHE A 690 -38.32 -2.39 -35.95
N GLY A 691 -39.26 -1.88 -35.15
CA GLY A 691 -38.94 -1.11 -33.94
C GLY A 691 -38.05 -1.91 -32.98
N ASN A 692 -38.41 -3.16 -32.72
CA ASN A 692 -37.63 -4.09 -31.90
C ASN A 692 -36.26 -4.40 -32.51
N LEU A 693 -36.17 -4.54 -33.84
CA LEU A 693 -34.89 -4.72 -34.52
C LEU A 693 -33.99 -3.49 -34.35
N LYS A 694 -34.49 -2.27 -34.57
CA LYS A 694 -33.73 -1.02 -34.36
C LYS A 694 -33.21 -0.92 -32.93
N ALA A 695 -34.05 -1.23 -31.94
CA ALA A 695 -33.67 -1.26 -30.54
C ALA A 695 -32.54 -2.26 -30.24
N SER A 696 -32.48 -3.40 -30.94
CA SER A 696 -31.38 -4.37 -30.79
C SER A 696 -30.00 -3.82 -31.22
N PHE A 697 -29.98 -2.78 -32.07
CA PHE A 697 -28.77 -2.02 -32.42
C PHE A 697 -28.54 -0.80 -31.52
N GLY A 698 -29.42 -0.54 -30.55
CA GLY A 698 -29.37 0.65 -29.69
C GLY A 698 -29.77 1.95 -30.40
N LEU A 699 -30.71 1.86 -31.37
CA LEU A 699 -31.18 2.97 -32.20
C LEU A 699 -32.63 3.37 -31.92
#